data_AF-A0A538R4S5-F1
#
_entry.id   AF-A0A538R4S5-F1
#
_cell.length_a   1.000
_cell.length_b   1.000
_cell.length_c   1.000
_cell.angle_alpha   90.00
_cell.angle_beta   90.00
_cell.angle_gamma   90.00
#
_symmetry.space_group_name_H-M   'P 1'
#
loop_
_entity.id
_entity.type
_entity.pdbx_description
1 polymer ?
#
loop_
_entity_poly.entity_id
_entity_poly.type
_entity_poly.pdbx_seq_one_letter_code
_entity_poly.pdbx_strand_id
1 'polypeptide(L)'
;QFVRCQAPQLLAHSERLALPAGASYMLDLETVYKALYDVARVEVGERVFVEGAAGGTGLYAVACAVLRGARATGLVSTEAKGRLVVDRGAAAFVNRKDPAVAGAFAPVPREREARAGWRAAGDKLLELVRGANDGALVDVVVSSVGRDLFGRMIELLAPGGRLVFYGATTGYTLAFLGKPGAAPAREMLRRAGLRPMHGVLIYCGGGAADPVGEDAITTALAAGARVVAVTPDDATAARVTAAHRVAGVVSLETLARGAGLQWPEAMPDYDTDPDGYRRYQDVTLKPFGQAVGRLLATLDNPRGYPDVVVERAGQDTLGVSTFLARPFTGVVVYLEDTAADRFSFYAPNVWMHGKRVLFPGFAILGSHLSNAQQADEVVRLIDGGALGIHAPRVHAWDELAEAHQAIHENRHAGTLAVRVGATAALDGVRTARAVYEAWGSRFLDGRAVRVRIDPVRAGGAATVALVTLDAPPANALGAATLDELERALDALEREPHLAAIVLTGGGAMFVAGADIRQLRAFTRAEDVEALAARAQRLFGRIARSKAPVIAAVDGYALGGGNELQMACAYRVASRRAELGQPEINLHVIPGFGGTQMLPRLAARRARAGGGQMYSLLIDALAVLLDGRRRSAARAHALGLVDEVAPADALGHALGIARQIALGEFRAPLWSPLAEPASMAFPNVERDPEIQRLLAHHARVPRAEPARAILDLVRLGFTDGLEAGLAAEARAFGTLVVSADGRAGLDRFLARRSLPLPLRRDDLG
;
A
#
# COMPACT_ATOMS: atom_id res chain seq x y z
N GLN A 1 -1.56 -19.45 -1.48
CA GLN A 1 -2.25 -19.13 -2.75
C GLN A 1 -2.90 -17.76 -2.70
N PHE A 2 -3.67 -17.44 -1.64
CA PHE A 2 -4.24 -16.10 -1.44
C PHE A 2 -3.71 -15.46 -0.16
N VAL A 3 -3.57 -14.14 -0.14
CA VAL A 3 -3.18 -13.35 1.03
C VAL A 3 -4.00 -12.05 1.06
N ARG A 4 -4.46 -11.66 2.24
CA ARG A 4 -5.08 -10.34 2.44
C ARG A 4 -3.99 -9.35 2.83
N CYS A 5 -3.88 -8.26 2.10
CA CYS A 5 -2.95 -7.17 2.38
C CYS A 5 -3.68 -5.83 2.42
N GLN A 6 -3.06 -4.83 3.05
CA GLN A 6 -3.47 -3.44 2.98
C GLN A 6 -3.02 -2.84 1.64
N ALA A 7 -3.76 -1.86 1.13
CA ALA A 7 -3.43 -1.22 -0.15
C ALA A 7 -1.98 -0.71 -0.26
N PRO A 8 -1.38 -0.06 0.78
CA PRO A 8 0.01 0.40 0.70
C PRO A 8 1.08 -0.71 0.67
N GLN A 9 0.70 -1.97 0.85
CA GLN A 9 1.62 -3.10 0.71
C GLN A 9 1.75 -3.58 -0.74
N LEU A 10 0.89 -3.08 -1.64
CA LEU A 10 0.94 -3.37 -3.07
C LEU A 10 1.78 -2.29 -3.77
N LEU A 11 2.91 -2.71 -4.31
CA LEU A 11 3.77 -1.86 -5.14
C LEU A 11 3.57 -2.18 -6.61
N ALA A 12 3.80 -1.18 -7.46
CA ALA A 12 3.86 -1.42 -8.90
C ALA A 12 5.02 -2.36 -9.24
N HIS A 13 4.76 -3.34 -10.09
CA HIS A 13 5.81 -4.21 -10.61
C HIS A 13 6.60 -3.48 -11.69
N SER A 14 7.93 -3.47 -11.57
CA SER A 14 8.83 -2.97 -12.60
C SER A 14 8.90 -3.96 -13.77
N GLU A 15 8.55 -3.51 -14.98
CA GLU A 15 8.66 -4.34 -16.20
C GLU A 15 10.13 -4.68 -16.56
N ARG A 16 11.11 -4.02 -15.92
CA ARG A 16 12.54 -4.35 -16.02
C ARG A 16 12.91 -5.61 -15.27
N LEU A 17 12.04 -6.13 -14.42
CA LEU A 17 12.26 -7.34 -13.65
C LEU A 17 11.40 -8.48 -14.19
N ALA A 18 11.96 -9.67 -14.25
CA ALA A 18 11.13 -10.86 -14.33
C ALA A 18 10.40 -11.07 -13.00
N LEU A 19 9.26 -11.75 -13.00
CA LEU A 19 8.42 -11.94 -11.81
C LEU A 19 9.19 -12.48 -10.60
N PRO A 20 10.08 -13.50 -10.72
CA PRO A 20 10.84 -13.95 -9.56
C PRO A 20 11.71 -12.85 -8.96
N ALA A 21 12.43 -12.09 -9.81
CA ALA A 21 13.26 -10.98 -9.36
C ALA A 21 12.39 -9.90 -8.68
N GLY A 22 11.26 -9.53 -9.29
CA GLY A 22 10.29 -8.58 -8.75
C GLY A 22 9.70 -8.98 -7.39
N ALA A 23 9.69 -10.27 -7.06
CA ALA A 23 9.17 -10.80 -5.80
C ALA A 23 10.25 -11.07 -4.73
N SER A 24 11.53 -10.75 -4.99
CA SER A 24 12.65 -11.24 -4.18
C SER A 24 13.42 -10.18 -3.40
N TYR A 25 13.22 -8.89 -3.67
CA TYR A 25 14.07 -7.84 -3.10
C TYR A 25 13.42 -7.06 -1.97
N MET A 26 12.09 -6.93 -1.95
CA MET A 26 11.38 -5.91 -1.18
C MET A 26 11.83 -5.83 0.28
N LEU A 27 11.79 -6.94 1.01
CA LEU A 27 12.16 -6.95 2.42
C LEU A 27 13.62 -6.55 2.66
N ASP A 28 14.55 -7.15 1.94
CA ASP A 28 15.98 -6.95 2.17
C ASP A 28 16.44 -5.58 1.70
N LEU A 29 16.12 -5.24 0.45
CA LEU A 29 16.61 -4.04 -0.20
C LEU A 29 15.98 -2.78 0.40
N GLU A 30 14.67 -2.77 0.66
CA GLU A 30 14.01 -1.58 1.20
C GLU A 30 14.45 -1.30 2.65
N THR A 31 14.70 -2.35 3.45
CA THR A 31 15.28 -2.22 4.79
C THR A 31 16.64 -1.54 4.74
N VAL A 32 17.48 -2.00 3.81
CA VAL A 32 18.83 -1.45 3.61
C VAL A 32 18.79 -0.03 3.07
N TYR A 33 17.92 0.25 2.11
CA TYR A 33 17.74 1.58 1.53
C TYR A 33 17.45 2.60 2.62
N LYS A 34 16.45 2.35 3.48
CA LYS A 34 16.17 3.19 4.64
C LYS A 34 17.38 3.29 5.58
N ALA A 35 18.00 2.17 5.91
CA ALA A 35 19.13 2.13 6.85
C ALA A 35 20.28 3.03 6.36
N LEU A 36 20.60 3.00 5.08
CA LEU A 36 21.71 3.76 4.51
C LEU A 36 21.34 5.21 4.19
N TYR A 37 20.17 5.47 3.59
CA TYR A 37 19.86 6.80 3.03
C TYR A 37 19.10 7.68 4.01
N ASP A 38 18.21 7.12 4.83
CA ASP A 38 17.39 7.91 5.77
C ASP A 38 17.98 7.96 7.18
N VAL A 39 18.49 6.82 7.65
CA VAL A 39 18.98 6.65 9.03
C VAL A 39 20.45 7.00 9.14
N ALA A 40 21.33 6.27 8.44
CA ALA A 40 22.74 6.59 8.40
C ALA A 40 23.01 7.81 7.54
N ARG A 41 22.21 8.09 6.50
CA ARG A 41 22.46 9.21 5.57
C ARG A 41 23.86 9.16 4.99
N VAL A 42 24.20 8.06 4.33
CA VAL A 42 25.51 7.90 3.68
C VAL A 42 25.72 9.00 2.64
N GLU A 43 26.92 9.57 2.65
CA GLU A 43 27.38 10.62 1.74
C GLU A 43 28.42 10.08 0.75
N VAL A 44 28.60 10.83 -0.34
CA VAL A 44 29.58 10.50 -1.38
C VAL A 44 30.99 10.51 -0.77
N GLY A 45 31.79 9.48 -1.07
CA GLY A 45 33.17 9.36 -0.61
C GLY A 45 33.33 8.79 0.79
N GLU A 46 32.25 8.59 1.55
CA GLU A 46 32.33 7.94 2.87
C GLU A 46 32.77 6.47 2.75
N ARG A 47 33.50 5.99 3.75
CA ARG A 47 33.93 4.60 3.87
C ARG A 47 32.87 3.80 4.62
N VAL A 48 32.31 2.79 3.96
CA VAL A 48 31.22 1.98 4.51
C VAL A 48 31.68 0.55 4.72
N PHE A 49 31.58 0.04 5.94
CA PHE A 49 31.86 -1.36 6.23
C PHE A 49 30.56 -2.15 6.37
N VAL A 50 30.44 -3.27 5.67
CA VAL A 50 29.18 -4.04 5.59
C VAL A 50 29.37 -5.45 6.13
N GLU A 51 28.64 -5.80 7.18
CA GLU A 51 28.56 -7.19 7.66
C GLU A 51 27.82 -8.09 6.66
N GLY A 52 28.24 -9.35 6.54
CA GLY A 52 27.52 -10.34 5.73
C GLY A 52 27.40 -9.94 4.26
N ALA A 53 28.38 -9.18 3.74
CA ALA A 53 28.29 -8.42 2.49
C ALA A 53 27.94 -9.23 1.23
N ALA A 54 28.00 -10.56 1.28
CA ALA A 54 27.73 -11.45 0.15
C ALA A 54 26.34 -12.13 0.20
N GLY A 55 25.47 -11.79 1.15
CA GLY A 55 24.13 -12.41 1.26
C GLY A 55 23.04 -11.41 1.64
N GLY A 56 21.81 -11.68 1.18
CA GLY A 56 20.58 -10.93 1.52
C GLY A 56 20.78 -9.41 1.59
N THR A 57 20.49 -8.86 2.78
CA THR A 57 20.64 -7.42 3.09
C THR A 57 22.07 -6.90 2.92
N GLY A 58 23.11 -7.66 3.29
CA GLY A 58 24.51 -7.22 3.17
C GLY A 58 24.91 -6.96 1.73
N LEU A 59 24.44 -7.79 0.80
CA LEU A 59 24.72 -7.61 -0.63
C LEU A 59 24.05 -6.33 -1.18
N TYR A 60 22.79 -6.08 -0.80
CA TYR A 60 22.12 -4.82 -1.14
C TYR A 60 22.76 -3.62 -0.46
N ALA A 61 23.34 -3.76 0.74
CA ALA A 61 24.00 -2.67 1.43
C ALA A 61 25.27 -2.23 0.71
N VAL A 62 26.05 -3.17 0.16
CA VAL A 62 27.14 -2.85 -0.75
C VAL A 62 26.63 -2.11 -1.98
N ALA A 63 25.61 -2.63 -2.66
CA ALA A 63 25.05 -2.01 -3.87
C ALA A 63 24.55 -0.57 -3.62
N CYS A 64 23.80 -0.35 -2.53
CA CYS A 64 23.30 0.96 -2.15
C CYS A 64 24.43 1.93 -1.76
N ALA A 65 25.47 1.46 -1.07
CA ALA A 65 26.63 2.28 -0.74
C ALA A 65 27.39 2.71 -2.01
N VAL A 66 27.66 1.77 -2.92
CA VAL A 66 28.33 2.04 -4.20
C VAL A 66 27.49 2.99 -5.05
N LEU A 67 26.17 2.78 -5.14
CA LEU A 67 25.26 3.67 -5.86
C LEU A 67 25.28 5.10 -5.31
N ARG A 68 25.46 5.25 -3.98
CA ARG A 68 25.58 6.54 -3.32
C ARG A 68 26.96 7.20 -3.52
N GLY A 69 27.90 6.52 -4.17
CA GLY A 69 29.28 6.98 -4.36
C GLY A 69 30.16 6.77 -3.13
N ALA A 70 29.78 5.88 -2.22
CA ALA A 70 30.57 5.54 -1.04
C ALA A 70 31.55 4.38 -1.33
N ARG A 71 32.65 4.32 -0.59
CA ARG A 71 33.66 3.26 -0.69
C ARG A 71 33.30 2.11 0.24
N ALA A 72 32.74 1.04 -0.31
CA ALA A 72 32.31 -0.12 0.48
C ALA A 72 33.46 -1.13 0.72
N THR A 73 33.58 -1.62 1.95
CA THR A 73 34.41 -2.78 2.33
C THR A 73 33.49 -3.86 2.93
N GLY A 74 33.52 -5.07 2.37
CA GLY A 74 32.63 -6.16 2.82
C GLY A 74 33.27 -7.15 3.79
N LEU A 75 32.56 -7.54 4.85
CA LEU A 75 32.93 -8.68 5.69
C LEU A 75 32.27 -9.96 5.16
N VAL A 76 33.08 -10.96 4.79
CA VAL A 76 32.64 -12.22 4.18
C VAL A 76 33.16 -13.42 4.96
N SER A 77 32.73 -14.63 4.58
CA SER A 77 33.15 -15.89 5.22
C SER A 77 33.99 -16.80 4.34
N THR A 78 34.20 -16.44 3.07
CA THR A 78 35.02 -17.18 2.11
C THR A 78 35.61 -16.21 1.08
N GLU A 79 36.74 -16.57 0.48
CA GLU A 79 37.37 -15.81 -0.61
C GLU A 79 36.44 -15.67 -1.83
N ALA A 80 35.67 -16.70 -2.16
CA ALA A 80 34.72 -16.66 -3.27
C ALA A 80 33.62 -15.60 -3.04
N LYS A 81 33.09 -15.51 -1.81
CA LYS A 81 32.16 -14.45 -1.42
C LYS A 81 32.81 -13.07 -1.45
N GLY A 82 34.11 -12.98 -1.14
CA GLY A 82 34.90 -11.76 -1.24
C GLY A 82 35.03 -11.24 -2.67
N ARG A 83 35.40 -12.12 -3.61
CA ARG A 83 35.45 -11.77 -5.04
C ARG A 83 34.09 -11.30 -5.56
N LEU A 84 33.02 -11.99 -5.17
CA LEU A 84 31.65 -11.62 -5.54
C LEU A 84 31.29 -10.17 -5.15
N VAL A 85 31.66 -9.71 -3.94
CA VAL A 85 31.31 -8.34 -3.52
C VAL A 85 32.17 -7.28 -4.21
N VAL A 86 33.43 -7.61 -4.54
CA VAL A 86 34.32 -6.74 -5.32
C VAL A 86 33.84 -6.58 -6.76
N ASP A 87 33.42 -7.68 -7.40
CA ASP A 87 32.81 -7.66 -8.74
C ASP A 87 31.53 -6.80 -8.79
N ARG A 88 30.96 -6.48 -7.62
CA ARG A 88 29.76 -5.63 -7.44
C ARG A 88 30.09 -4.21 -6.98
N GLY A 89 31.36 -3.82 -7.05
CA GLY A 89 31.81 -2.46 -6.80
C GLY A 89 32.31 -2.20 -5.37
N ALA A 90 32.33 -3.19 -4.48
CA ALA A 90 33.06 -3.02 -3.23
C ALA A 90 34.55 -2.80 -3.52
N ALA A 91 35.19 -1.88 -2.81
CA ALA A 91 36.61 -1.59 -2.99
C ALA A 91 37.50 -2.72 -2.44
N ALA A 92 37.03 -3.41 -1.40
CA ALA A 92 37.76 -4.48 -0.73
C ALA A 92 36.83 -5.41 0.05
N PHE A 93 37.38 -6.50 0.56
CA PHE A 93 36.71 -7.36 1.53
C PHE A 93 37.67 -7.86 2.61
N VAL A 94 37.11 -8.31 3.73
CA VAL A 94 37.80 -9.05 4.79
C VAL A 94 37.11 -10.41 4.96
N ASN A 95 37.89 -11.49 4.90
CA ASN A 95 37.39 -12.82 5.18
C ASN A 95 37.50 -13.12 6.69
N ARG A 96 36.36 -13.14 7.39
CA ARG A 96 36.31 -13.37 8.84
C ARG A 96 36.77 -14.76 9.29
N LYS A 97 36.94 -15.69 8.35
CA LYS A 97 37.43 -17.05 8.60
C LYS A 97 38.92 -17.19 8.32
N ASP A 98 39.59 -16.14 7.85
CA ASP A 98 41.05 -16.11 7.75
C ASP A 98 41.65 -16.32 9.15
N PRO A 99 42.57 -17.29 9.34
CA PRO A 99 43.22 -17.54 10.63
C PRO A 99 43.84 -16.29 11.28
N ALA A 100 44.28 -15.30 10.50
CA ALA A 100 44.88 -14.07 10.99
C ALA A 100 43.89 -13.15 11.73
N VAL A 101 42.59 -13.27 11.48
CA VAL A 101 41.54 -12.44 12.12
C VAL A 101 40.40 -13.25 12.73
N ALA A 102 40.36 -14.57 12.56
CA ALA A 102 39.27 -15.41 13.07
C ALA A 102 39.09 -15.27 14.60
N GLY A 103 40.19 -15.08 15.34
CA GLY A 103 40.17 -14.84 16.79
C GLY A 103 39.69 -13.45 17.21
N ALA A 104 39.50 -12.51 16.28
CA ALA A 104 39.05 -11.16 16.59
C ALA A 104 37.56 -11.11 16.97
N PHE A 105 36.75 -12.06 16.49
CA PHE A 105 35.29 -12.00 16.59
C PHE A 105 34.78 -12.74 17.83
N ALA A 106 34.66 -12.00 18.92
CA ALA A 106 34.10 -12.48 20.17
C ALA A 106 33.37 -11.33 20.90
N PRO A 107 32.37 -11.63 21.75
CA PRO A 107 31.71 -10.63 22.59
C PRO A 107 32.71 -9.89 23.50
N VAL A 108 32.43 -8.63 23.83
CA VAL A 108 33.29 -7.86 24.75
C VAL A 108 33.22 -8.46 26.17
N PRO A 109 34.35 -8.88 26.76
CA PRO A 109 34.38 -9.45 28.12
C PRO A 109 33.83 -8.49 29.17
N ARG A 110 33.14 -9.03 30.19
CA ARG A 110 32.68 -8.24 31.33
C ARG A 110 33.86 -7.82 32.20
N GLU A 111 34.77 -8.75 32.45
CA GLU A 111 35.93 -8.60 33.31
C GLU A 111 36.90 -7.59 32.70
N ARG A 112 37.28 -6.57 33.48
CA ARG A 112 38.16 -5.48 33.02
C ARG A 112 39.52 -5.98 32.54
N GLU A 113 40.07 -6.97 33.22
CA GLU A 113 41.38 -7.57 32.95
C GLU A 113 41.43 -8.29 31.58
N ALA A 114 40.31 -8.89 31.16
CA ALA A 114 40.22 -9.60 29.88
C ALA A 114 40.10 -8.67 28.65
N ARG A 115 39.74 -7.39 28.86
CA ARG A 115 39.49 -6.42 27.77
C ARG A 115 40.76 -6.08 26.98
N ALA A 116 41.93 -6.08 27.62
CA ALA A 116 43.19 -5.80 26.95
C ALA A 116 43.54 -6.90 25.93
N GLY A 117 43.39 -8.17 26.33
CA GLY A 117 43.56 -9.32 25.42
C GLY A 117 42.52 -9.31 24.29
N TRP A 118 41.27 -8.95 24.61
CA TRP A 118 40.25 -8.76 23.58
C TRP A 118 40.66 -7.66 22.59
N ARG A 119 41.12 -6.47 23.01
CA ARG A 119 41.59 -5.42 22.08
C ARG A 119 42.71 -5.92 21.18
N ALA A 120 43.75 -6.54 21.76
CA ALA A 120 44.88 -7.07 21.01
C ALA A 120 44.48 -8.09 19.93
N ALA A 121 43.48 -8.94 20.21
CA ALA A 121 42.96 -9.87 19.21
C ALA A 121 42.31 -9.18 17.99
N GLY A 122 41.93 -7.91 18.11
CA GLY A 122 41.33 -7.10 17.03
C GLY A 122 42.34 -6.30 16.20
N ASP A 123 43.62 -6.24 16.59
CA ASP A 123 44.60 -5.35 15.95
C ASP A 123 44.79 -5.67 14.48
N LYS A 124 44.87 -6.96 14.12
CA LYS A 124 45.01 -7.38 12.72
C LYS A 124 43.78 -7.01 11.87
N LEU A 125 42.58 -7.07 12.45
CA LEU A 125 41.37 -6.65 11.76
C LEU A 125 41.40 -5.15 11.48
N LEU A 126 41.81 -4.33 12.46
CA LEU A 126 41.95 -2.88 12.29
C LEU A 126 42.98 -2.53 11.22
N GLU A 127 44.11 -3.25 11.18
CA GLU A 127 45.14 -3.10 10.15
C GLU A 127 44.58 -3.39 8.75
N LEU A 128 43.88 -4.52 8.57
CA LEU A 128 43.29 -4.89 7.28
C LEU A 128 42.22 -3.87 6.81
N VAL A 129 41.37 -3.40 7.73
CA VAL A 129 40.35 -2.41 7.40
C VAL A 129 40.99 -1.07 7.04
N ARG A 130 42.04 -0.63 7.74
CA ARG A 130 42.81 0.55 7.34
C ARG A 130 43.45 0.38 5.97
N GLY A 131 44.08 -0.76 5.71
CA GLY A 131 44.66 -1.07 4.41
C GLY A 131 43.65 -1.00 3.26
N ALA A 132 42.42 -1.46 3.49
CA ALA A 132 41.32 -1.38 2.53
C ALA A 132 40.79 0.05 2.29
N ASN A 133 41.02 0.97 3.23
CA ASN A 133 40.39 2.29 3.29
C ASN A 133 41.43 3.42 3.38
N ASP A 134 42.52 3.30 2.62
CA ASP A 134 43.58 4.32 2.46
C ASP A 134 44.19 4.78 3.80
N GLY A 135 44.41 3.82 4.71
CA GLY A 135 44.98 4.04 6.03
C GLY A 135 43.98 4.47 7.10
N ALA A 136 42.70 4.68 6.74
CA ALA A 136 41.67 5.18 7.65
C ALA A 136 40.71 4.09 8.15
N LEU A 137 40.07 4.39 9.27
CA LEU A 137 38.89 3.66 9.74
C LEU A 137 37.64 4.07 8.95
N VAL A 138 36.48 3.46 9.24
CA VAL A 138 35.26 3.63 8.42
C VAL A 138 34.30 4.64 9.01
N ASP A 139 33.59 5.37 8.16
CA ASP A 139 32.64 6.42 8.57
C ASP A 139 31.28 5.82 8.93
N VAL A 140 30.90 4.73 8.24
CA VAL A 140 29.63 4.04 8.46
C VAL A 140 29.85 2.54 8.57
N VAL A 141 29.19 1.90 9.54
CA VAL A 141 29.08 0.44 9.61
C VAL A 141 27.62 0.03 9.44
N VAL A 142 27.38 -0.97 8.59
CA VAL A 142 26.09 -1.65 8.45
C VAL A 142 26.17 -3.01 9.14
N SER A 143 25.41 -3.19 10.22
CA SER A 143 25.45 -4.39 11.04
C SER A 143 24.10 -5.13 11.07
N SER A 144 24.19 -6.46 11.10
CA SER A 144 23.05 -7.37 11.21
C SER A 144 23.37 -8.67 11.94
N VAL A 145 24.65 -8.98 12.19
CA VAL A 145 25.10 -10.26 12.76
C VAL A 145 24.91 -10.30 14.27
N GLY A 146 25.24 -9.22 14.99
CA GLY A 146 24.93 -9.08 16.41
C GLY A 146 26.09 -9.40 17.36
N ARG A 147 25.78 -10.12 18.44
CA ARG A 147 26.59 -10.31 19.65
C ARG A 147 28.10 -10.48 19.44
N ASP A 148 28.52 -11.32 18.49
CA ASP A 148 29.92 -11.71 18.35
C ASP A 148 30.78 -10.67 17.61
N LEU A 149 30.13 -9.79 16.83
CA LEU A 149 30.80 -8.83 15.94
C LEU A 149 30.61 -7.38 16.41
N PHE A 150 29.51 -7.08 17.10
CA PHE A 150 29.09 -5.71 17.35
C PHE A 150 30.15 -4.85 18.04
N GLY A 151 30.85 -5.39 19.05
CA GLY A 151 31.94 -4.69 19.72
C GLY A 151 33.07 -4.29 18.77
N ARG A 152 33.43 -5.17 17.81
CA ARG A 152 34.45 -4.87 16.79
C ARG A 152 33.96 -3.83 15.80
N MET A 153 32.70 -3.88 15.41
CA MET A 153 32.14 -2.89 14.49
C MET A 153 32.24 -1.47 15.06
N ILE A 154 32.08 -1.29 16.37
CA ILE A 154 32.33 0.01 17.02
C ILE A 154 33.81 0.40 16.98
N GLU A 155 34.75 -0.55 17.18
CA GLU A 155 36.19 -0.27 17.05
C GLU A 155 36.58 0.20 15.64
N LEU A 156 35.92 -0.33 14.60
CA LEU A 156 36.15 0.05 13.21
C LEU A 156 35.72 1.48 12.86
N LEU A 157 34.87 2.13 13.65
CA LEU A 157 34.41 3.49 13.35
C LEU A 157 35.54 4.53 13.49
N ALA A 158 35.67 5.40 12.50
CA ALA A 158 36.45 6.63 12.60
C ALA A 158 35.78 7.62 13.58
N PRO A 159 36.51 8.65 14.08
CA PRO A 159 35.89 9.74 14.82
C PRO A 159 34.75 10.39 14.04
N GLY A 160 33.60 10.57 14.69
CA GLY A 160 32.35 11.04 14.06
C GLY A 160 31.56 9.95 13.34
N GLY A 161 32.07 8.73 13.24
CA GLY A 161 31.44 7.62 12.53
C GLY A 161 30.14 7.15 13.17
N ARG A 162 29.36 6.38 12.40
CA ARG A 162 28.06 5.87 12.83
C ARG A 162 27.81 4.43 12.42
N LEU A 163 27.30 3.63 13.33
CA LEU A 163 26.83 2.28 13.06
C LEU A 163 25.31 2.29 12.90
N VAL A 164 24.81 1.73 11.82
CA VAL A 164 23.39 1.41 11.63
C VAL A 164 23.19 -0.09 11.66
N PHE A 165 22.14 -0.55 12.34
CA PHE A 165 21.84 -1.98 12.43
C PHE A 165 20.36 -2.28 12.46
N TYR A 166 20.00 -3.47 11.99
CA TYR A 166 18.62 -3.92 11.83
C TYR A 166 18.42 -5.41 12.16
N GLY A 167 19.41 -6.03 12.81
CA GLY A 167 19.36 -7.42 13.23
C GLY A 167 20.51 -7.78 14.16
N ALA A 168 20.40 -8.94 14.80
CA ALA A 168 21.42 -9.49 15.69
C ALA A 168 21.33 -11.03 15.75
N THR A 169 21.60 -11.68 14.62
CA THR A 169 21.46 -13.15 14.43
C THR A 169 22.20 -14.02 15.46
N THR A 170 23.36 -13.60 15.97
CA THR A 170 24.18 -14.40 16.91
C THR A 170 23.84 -14.16 18.38
N GLY A 171 22.87 -13.28 18.68
CA GLY A 171 22.44 -12.98 20.05
C GLY A 171 22.04 -11.51 20.25
N TYR A 172 21.14 -11.27 21.19
CA TYR A 172 20.50 -9.97 21.42
C TYR A 172 21.16 -9.13 22.52
N THR A 173 22.03 -9.71 23.36
CA THR A 173 22.86 -8.92 24.29
C THR A 173 24.05 -8.35 23.55
N LEU A 174 23.99 -7.08 23.15
CA LEU A 174 25.12 -6.43 22.50
C LEU A 174 25.98 -5.73 23.53
N ALA A 175 27.29 -5.86 23.38
CA ALA A 175 28.28 -5.18 24.20
C ALA A 175 29.39 -4.57 23.34
N PHE A 176 29.89 -3.42 23.77
CA PHE A 176 30.97 -2.71 23.10
C PHE A 176 31.81 -1.92 24.11
N LEU A 177 33.03 -1.56 23.71
CA LEU A 177 33.86 -0.62 24.45
C LEU A 177 33.65 0.79 23.88
N GLY A 178 33.56 1.79 24.75
CA GLY A 178 33.45 3.18 24.32
C GLY A 178 34.70 3.68 23.59
N LYS A 179 34.59 4.88 23.02
CA LYS A 179 35.66 5.54 22.27
C LYS A 179 35.98 6.90 22.91
N PRO A 180 37.21 7.41 22.72
CA PRO A 180 37.58 8.73 23.23
C PRO A 180 36.69 9.85 22.68
N GLY A 181 36.51 10.88 23.49
CA GLY A 181 35.83 12.12 23.12
C GLY A 181 34.85 12.59 24.19
N ALA A 182 34.82 13.90 24.42
CA ALA A 182 33.87 14.57 25.29
C ALA A 182 33.29 15.78 24.55
N ALA A 183 32.04 16.14 24.87
CA ALA A 183 31.34 17.27 24.27
C ALA A 183 30.40 17.93 25.28
N PRO A 184 30.23 19.27 25.23
CA PRO A 184 29.36 19.99 26.16
C PRO A 184 27.88 19.62 25.97
N ALA A 185 27.06 19.76 27.02
CA ALA A 185 25.65 19.39 26.98
C ALA A 185 24.89 20.08 25.83
N ARG A 186 25.18 21.37 25.59
CA ARG A 186 24.59 22.15 24.49
C ARG A 186 24.78 21.50 23.13
N GLU A 187 25.96 20.92 22.87
CA GLU A 187 26.23 20.27 21.60
C GLU A 187 25.45 18.96 21.47
N MET A 188 25.56 18.08 22.47
CA MET A 188 24.96 16.74 22.42
C MET A 188 23.43 16.78 22.45
N LEU A 189 22.83 17.68 23.24
CA LEU A 189 21.38 17.88 23.25
C LEU A 189 20.87 18.46 21.92
N ARG A 190 21.66 19.31 21.25
CA ARG A 190 21.35 19.76 19.89
C ARG A 190 21.42 18.60 18.90
N ARG A 191 22.46 17.75 18.97
CA ARG A 191 22.59 16.53 18.13
C ARG A 191 21.45 15.53 18.37
N ALA A 192 20.94 15.45 19.60
CA ALA A 192 19.74 14.67 19.92
C ALA A 192 18.47 15.23 19.27
N GLY A 193 18.47 16.51 18.88
CA GLY A 193 17.30 17.22 18.38
C GLY A 193 16.35 17.63 19.49
N LEU A 194 16.89 18.04 20.65
CA LEU A 194 16.09 18.56 21.77
C LEU A 194 15.21 19.74 21.31
N ARG A 195 13.95 19.74 21.74
CA ARG A 195 12.97 20.81 21.51
C ARG A 195 12.29 21.19 22.83
N PRO A 196 11.67 22.38 22.91
CA PRO A 196 10.84 22.73 24.04
C PRO A 196 9.78 21.65 24.33
N MET A 197 9.43 21.48 25.59
CA MET A 197 8.48 20.49 26.12
C MET A 197 8.88 19.01 26.01
N HIS A 198 9.99 18.67 25.35
CA HIS A 198 10.51 17.30 25.39
C HIS A 198 10.75 16.85 26.83
N GLY A 199 10.42 15.59 27.12
CA GLY A 199 10.77 14.95 28.38
C GLY A 199 12.24 14.52 28.37
N VAL A 200 13.03 15.02 29.32
CA VAL A 200 14.47 14.72 29.42
C VAL A 200 14.76 14.04 30.75
N LEU A 201 15.34 12.85 30.69
CA LEU A 201 15.84 12.12 31.86
C LEU A 201 17.35 12.35 31.99
N ILE A 202 17.85 12.75 33.16
CA ILE A 202 19.29 13.04 33.36
C ILE A 202 19.79 12.28 34.57
N TYR A 203 20.80 11.42 34.39
CA TYR A 203 21.49 10.76 35.49
C TYR A 203 22.53 11.70 36.11
N CYS A 204 22.43 11.93 37.42
CA CYS A 204 23.34 12.77 38.19
C CYS A 204 24.35 11.89 38.95
N GLY A 205 25.59 12.37 39.06
CA GLY A 205 26.65 11.74 39.84
C GLY A 205 26.47 11.94 41.34
N GLY A 206 27.04 11.02 42.13
CA GLY A 206 27.09 11.12 43.58
C GLY A 206 28.22 12.05 44.06
N GLY A 207 28.05 12.64 45.25
CA GLY A 207 29.06 13.48 45.89
C GLY A 207 28.77 14.98 45.87
N ALA A 208 29.78 15.78 46.25
CA ALA A 208 29.63 17.21 46.52
C ALA A 208 29.44 18.08 45.26
N ALA A 209 29.91 17.63 44.10
CA ALA A 209 29.82 18.37 42.83
C ALA A 209 29.63 17.42 41.65
N ASP A 210 28.70 17.75 40.73
CA ASP A 210 28.49 17.04 39.46
C ASP A 210 28.36 18.06 38.32
N PRO A 211 29.48 18.66 37.85
CA PRO A 211 29.43 19.73 36.87
C PRO A 211 28.81 19.30 35.54
N VAL A 212 28.96 18.02 35.17
CA VAL A 212 28.38 17.48 33.93
C VAL A 212 26.86 17.37 34.04
N GLY A 213 26.34 16.81 35.14
CA GLY A 213 24.91 16.72 35.39
C GLY A 213 24.26 18.10 35.54
N GLU A 214 24.92 19.02 36.23
CA GLU A 214 24.45 20.41 36.42
C GLU A 214 24.40 21.18 35.09
N ASP A 215 25.41 21.04 34.22
CA ASP A 215 25.41 21.62 32.87
C ASP A 215 24.28 21.03 32.01
N ALA A 216 24.09 19.71 32.08
CA ALA A 216 23.01 19.03 31.34
C ALA A 216 21.61 19.50 31.78
N ILE A 217 21.36 19.58 33.09
CA ILE A 217 20.09 20.07 33.64
C ILE A 217 19.85 21.52 33.23
N THR A 218 20.85 22.39 33.43
CA THR A 218 20.76 23.81 33.12
C THR A 218 20.50 24.03 31.64
N THR A 219 21.24 23.33 30.77
CA THR A 219 21.07 23.42 29.32
C THR A 219 19.70 22.92 28.88
N ALA A 220 19.22 21.79 29.41
CA ALA A 220 17.92 21.24 29.05
C ALA A 220 16.76 22.14 29.50
N LEU A 221 16.83 22.69 30.72
CA LEU A 221 15.84 23.66 31.22
C LEU A 221 15.84 24.95 30.40
N ALA A 222 17.02 25.46 30.02
CA ALA A 222 17.15 26.64 29.17
C ALA A 222 16.55 26.43 27.76
N ALA A 223 16.54 25.18 27.27
CA ALA A 223 15.88 24.80 26.03
C ALA A 223 14.35 24.60 26.18
N GLY A 224 13.79 24.82 27.37
CA GLY A 224 12.37 24.67 27.67
C GLY A 224 11.92 23.22 27.84
N ALA A 225 12.84 22.30 28.14
CA ALA A 225 12.52 20.88 28.32
C ALA A 225 11.91 20.58 29.69
N ARG A 226 11.14 19.49 29.78
CA ARG A 226 10.64 18.94 31.03
C ARG A 226 11.66 17.95 31.59
N VAL A 227 12.45 18.39 32.56
CA VAL A 227 13.59 17.62 33.08
C VAL A 227 13.19 16.78 34.29
N VAL A 228 13.56 15.50 34.31
CA VAL A 228 13.56 14.63 35.48
C VAL A 228 15.00 14.21 35.77
N ALA A 229 15.46 14.46 36.99
CA ALA A 229 16.81 14.08 37.41
C ALA A 229 16.77 12.73 38.13
N VAL A 230 17.75 11.87 37.90
CA VAL A 230 17.94 10.60 38.60
C VAL A 230 19.18 10.74 39.46
N THR A 231 19.07 10.49 40.76
CA THR A 231 20.18 10.66 41.71
C THR A 231 20.48 9.34 42.43
N PRO A 232 21.75 9.08 42.80
CA PRO A 232 22.11 7.84 43.49
C PRO A 232 21.52 7.76 44.90
N ASP A 233 21.47 8.91 45.60
CA ASP A 233 21.06 9.03 46.99
C ASP A 233 20.13 10.23 47.24
N ASP A 234 19.51 10.25 48.42
CA ASP A 234 18.55 11.28 48.83
C ASP A 234 19.23 12.64 49.10
N ALA A 235 20.50 12.65 49.51
CA ALA A 235 21.25 13.88 49.74
C ALA A 235 21.48 14.65 48.43
N THR A 236 21.86 13.93 47.37
CA THR A 236 21.98 14.46 46.01
C THR A 236 20.62 14.88 45.48
N ALA A 237 19.54 14.14 45.79
CA ALA A 237 18.19 14.52 45.41
C ALA A 237 17.77 15.88 45.99
N ALA A 238 18.05 16.12 47.27
CA ALA A 238 17.79 17.38 47.94
C ALA A 238 18.60 18.54 47.31
N ARG A 239 19.88 18.29 46.97
CA ARG A 239 20.75 19.27 46.31
C ARG A 239 20.22 19.67 44.94
N VAL A 240 19.87 18.71 44.09
CA VAL A 240 19.32 18.98 42.74
C VAL A 240 17.98 19.73 42.83
N THR A 241 17.12 19.36 43.78
CA THR A 241 15.82 20.02 44.00
C THR A 241 16.00 21.47 44.47
N ALA A 242 17.00 21.75 45.30
CA ALA A 242 17.31 23.10 45.76
C ALA A 242 17.93 23.98 44.66
N ALA A 243 18.76 23.39 43.78
CA ALA A 243 19.49 24.13 42.75
C ALA A 243 18.69 24.35 41.46
N HIS A 244 17.78 23.44 41.10
CA HIS A 244 17.12 23.45 39.79
C HIS A 244 15.60 23.26 39.89
N ARG A 245 14.87 23.96 39.02
CA ARG A 245 13.41 23.81 38.85
C ARG A 245 13.06 22.68 37.89
N VAL A 246 13.39 21.46 38.28
CA VAL A 246 13.06 20.24 37.52
C VAL A 246 11.60 19.82 37.72
N ALA A 247 11.07 19.00 36.81
CA ALA A 247 9.73 18.41 36.93
C ALA A 247 9.63 17.36 38.03
N GLY A 248 10.76 16.76 38.40
CA GLY A 248 10.87 15.87 39.55
C GLY A 248 12.26 15.26 39.66
N VAL A 249 12.54 14.67 40.81
CA VAL A 249 13.78 13.93 41.08
C VAL A 249 13.43 12.51 41.50
N VAL A 250 14.16 11.54 40.95
CA VAL A 250 14.05 10.12 41.27
C VAL A 250 15.33 9.68 41.97
N SER A 251 15.25 9.47 43.29
CA SER A 251 16.35 8.89 44.06
C SER A 251 16.34 7.37 43.97
N LEU A 252 17.45 6.79 43.51
CA LEU A 252 17.62 5.33 43.43
C LEU A 252 17.60 4.69 44.83
N GLU A 253 18.20 5.33 45.83
CA GLU A 253 18.15 4.92 47.24
C GLU A 253 16.70 4.85 47.77
N THR A 254 15.89 5.88 47.51
CA THR A 254 14.48 5.89 47.91
C THR A 254 13.69 4.79 47.21
N LEU A 255 13.90 4.58 45.90
CA LEU A 255 13.23 3.50 45.17
C LEU A 255 13.67 2.11 45.64
N ALA A 256 14.92 1.93 46.05
CA ALA A 256 15.41 0.68 46.61
C ALA A 256 14.70 0.35 47.93
N ARG A 257 14.57 1.32 48.84
CA ARG A 257 13.86 1.14 50.12
C ARG A 257 12.36 0.92 49.97
N GLY A 258 11.71 1.63 49.03
CA GLY A 258 10.25 1.62 48.90
C GLY A 258 9.71 0.61 47.88
N ALA A 259 10.21 0.64 46.65
CA ALA A 259 9.68 -0.14 45.53
C ALA A 259 10.48 -1.44 45.26
N GLY A 260 11.46 -1.76 46.12
CA GLY A 260 12.33 -2.93 45.97
C GLY A 260 13.22 -2.85 44.73
N LEU A 261 13.55 -1.64 44.27
CA LEU A 261 14.42 -1.44 43.10
C LEU A 261 15.78 -2.10 43.34
N GLN A 262 16.20 -2.95 42.40
CA GLN A 262 17.58 -3.45 42.33
C GLN A 262 18.26 -2.77 41.15
N TRP A 263 19.17 -1.84 41.44
CA TRP A 263 19.90 -1.13 40.39
C TRP A 263 21.01 -2.03 39.82
N PRO A 264 21.08 -2.22 38.49
CA PRO A 264 22.00 -3.16 37.86
C PRO A 264 23.41 -2.58 37.79
N GLU A 265 24.43 -3.44 37.92
CA GLU A 265 25.80 -3.07 37.52
C GLU A 265 25.91 -3.03 36.00
N ALA A 266 25.32 -4.02 35.33
CA ALA A 266 25.17 -4.12 33.88
C ALA A 266 23.90 -4.91 33.55
N MET A 267 23.44 -4.83 32.30
CA MET A 267 22.30 -5.64 31.86
C MET A 267 22.63 -7.15 31.96
N PRO A 268 21.74 -7.99 32.52
CA PRO A 268 21.88 -9.44 32.42
C PRO A 268 21.91 -9.90 30.97
N ASP A 269 22.60 -11.01 30.71
CA ASP A 269 22.70 -11.51 29.36
C ASP A 269 21.42 -12.24 28.97
N TYR A 270 20.63 -11.65 28.07
CA TYR A 270 19.38 -12.23 27.58
C TYR A 270 19.57 -13.62 26.96
N ASP A 271 20.67 -13.84 26.23
CA ASP A 271 20.84 -15.06 25.44
C ASP A 271 21.25 -16.25 26.31
N THR A 272 21.93 -16.00 27.43
CA THR A 272 22.46 -17.05 28.32
C THR A 272 21.81 -17.09 29.70
N ASP A 273 21.12 -16.02 30.11
CA ASP A 273 20.45 -15.87 31.41
C ASP A 273 19.04 -15.24 31.25
N PRO A 274 18.08 -15.97 30.64
CA PRO A 274 16.74 -15.47 30.38
C PRO A 274 15.94 -15.19 31.66
N ASP A 275 16.18 -15.95 32.74
CA ASP A 275 15.52 -15.74 34.03
C ASP A 275 16.07 -14.51 34.76
N GLY A 276 17.39 -14.29 34.73
CA GLY A 276 18.00 -13.05 35.22
C GLY A 276 17.52 -11.83 34.44
N TYR A 277 17.34 -11.95 33.13
CA TYR A 277 16.72 -10.90 32.32
C TYR A 277 15.26 -10.63 32.72
N ARG A 278 14.44 -11.67 32.96
CA ARG A 278 13.06 -11.49 33.45
C ARG A 278 13.04 -10.79 34.81
N ARG A 279 13.91 -11.21 35.73
CA ARG A 279 14.06 -10.56 37.03
C ARG A 279 14.45 -9.09 36.87
N TYR A 280 15.42 -8.78 36.01
CA TYR A 280 15.81 -7.40 35.69
C TYR A 280 14.65 -6.55 35.17
N GLN A 281 13.74 -7.10 34.38
CA GLN A 281 12.53 -6.36 34.01
C GLN A 281 11.66 -6.03 35.23
N ASP A 282 11.48 -7.00 36.13
CA ASP A 282 10.59 -6.88 37.29
C ASP A 282 11.14 -5.97 38.38
N VAL A 283 12.41 -6.13 38.76
CA VAL A 283 13.01 -5.42 39.90
C VAL A 283 13.81 -4.19 39.50
N THR A 284 14.07 -3.96 38.21
CA THR A 284 14.76 -2.77 37.71
C THR A 284 13.84 -1.94 36.83
N LEU A 285 13.47 -2.45 35.65
CA LEU A 285 12.83 -1.62 34.62
C LEU A 285 11.43 -1.14 35.01
N LYS A 286 10.60 -2.01 35.59
CA LYS A 286 9.23 -1.68 36.00
C LYS A 286 9.18 -0.59 37.08
N PRO A 287 9.79 -0.76 38.27
CA PRO A 287 9.70 0.25 39.34
C PRO A 287 10.36 1.56 38.92
N PHE A 288 11.50 1.52 38.24
CA PHE A 288 12.18 2.72 37.76
C PHE A 288 11.38 3.44 36.66
N GLY A 289 10.92 2.70 35.65
CA GLY A 289 10.10 3.24 34.56
C GLY A 289 8.79 3.85 35.05
N GLN A 290 8.14 3.27 36.05
CA GLN A 290 6.93 3.84 36.67
C GLN A 290 7.22 5.13 37.44
N ALA A 291 8.36 5.24 38.12
CA ALA A 291 8.76 6.46 38.81
C ALA A 291 9.03 7.60 37.82
N VAL A 292 9.82 7.33 36.78
CA VAL A 292 10.14 8.30 35.72
C VAL A 292 8.88 8.69 34.93
N GLY A 293 8.10 7.70 34.49
CA GLY A 293 6.93 7.90 33.66
C GLY A 293 5.87 8.78 34.32
N ARG A 294 5.65 8.65 35.64
CA ARG A 294 4.73 9.52 36.39
C ARG A 294 5.14 10.99 36.37
N LEU A 295 6.44 11.28 36.36
CA LEU A 295 6.96 12.65 36.38
C LEU A 295 7.01 13.28 34.99
N LEU A 296 7.28 12.47 33.96
CA LEU A 296 7.35 12.93 32.56
C LEU A 296 6.00 12.86 31.82
N ALA A 297 4.96 12.27 32.41
CA ALA A 297 3.67 12.14 31.76
C ALA A 297 3.06 13.51 31.39
N THR A 298 2.59 13.61 30.15
CA THR A 298 1.83 14.73 29.61
C THR A 298 0.60 14.20 28.84
N LEU A 299 -0.29 15.08 28.40
CA LEU A 299 -1.48 14.67 27.64
C LEU A 299 -1.12 13.96 26.33
N ASP A 300 -0.04 14.38 25.67
CA ASP A 300 0.48 13.83 24.40
C ASP A 300 1.54 12.74 24.59
N ASN A 301 2.02 12.54 25.82
CA ASN A 301 2.93 11.45 26.22
C ASN A 301 2.48 10.86 27.58
N PRO A 302 1.31 10.17 27.63
CA PRO A 302 0.71 9.74 28.90
C PRO A 302 1.51 8.66 29.63
N ARG A 303 2.41 7.96 28.93
CA ARG A 303 3.32 6.97 29.52
C ARG A 303 4.60 7.61 30.07
N GLY A 304 4.86 8.89 29.76
CA GLY A 304 6.02 9.63 30.22
C GLY A 304 7.35 9.04 29.76
N TYR A 305 7.42 8.51 28.53
CA TYR A 305 8.71 8.06 27.99
C TYR A 305 9.61 9.27 27.73
N PRO A 306 10.87 9.30 28.22
CA PRO A 306 11.80 10.36 27.87
C PRO A 306 12.08 10.40 26.36
N ASP A 307 12.01 11.59 25.78
CA ASP A 307 12.43 11.85 24.40
C ASP A 307 13.97 11.86 24.32
N VAL A 308 14.65 12.36 25.36
CA VAL A 308 16.11 12.34 25.50
C VAL A 308 16.49 11.78 26.87
N VAL A 309 17.46 10.86 26.90
CA VAL A 309 18.11 10.38 28.12
C VAL A 309 19.57 10.82 28.08
N VAL A 310 20.00 11.60 29.06
CA VAL A 310 21.41 11.95 29.27
C VAL A 310 22.02 10.91 30.20
N GLU A 311 22.76 9.98 29.61
CA GLU A 311 23.52 8.92 30.27
C GLU A 311 24.92 9.38 30.70
N ARG A 312 25.59 8.55 31.50
CA ARG A 312 26.88 8.87 32.14
C ARG A 312 27.97 7.87 31.83
N ALA A 313 29.19 8.37 31.70
CA ALA A 313 30.37 7.53 31.68
C ALA A 313 30.56 6.82 33.04
N GLY A 314 31.32 5.73 33.06
CA GLY A 314 31.62 4.97 34.29
C GLY A 314 30.49 4.07 34.81
N GLN A 315 29.37 3.94 34.09
CA GLN A 315 28.29 2.99 34.41
C GLN A 315 27.77 2.25 33.16
N ASP A 316 27.29 1.01 33.33
CA ASP A 316 26.74 0.17 32.26
C ASP A 316 25.21 0.06 32.34
N THR A 317 24.54 1.21 32.39
CA THR A 317 23.06 1.32 32.48
C THR A 317 22.39 1.63 31.15
N LEU A 318 23.14 1.57 30.03
CA LEU A 318 22.61 1.81 28.68
C LEU A 318 21.41 0.91 28.36
N GLY A 319 21.41 -0.33 28.85
CA GLY A 319 20.26 -1.23 28.78
C GLY A 319 19.00 -0.60 29.38
N VAL A 320 19.06 -0.05 30.59
CA VAL A 320 17.94 0.63 31.24
C VAL A 320 17.49 1.84 30.40
N SER A 321 18.44 2.70 30.04
CA SER A 321 18.18 3.95 29.31
C SER A 321 17.53 3.72 27.96
N THR A 322 17.99 2.72 27.21
CA THR A 322 17.36 2.34 25.95
C THR A 322 15.96 1.79 26.15
N PHE A 323 15.63 1.10 27.25
CA PHE A 323 14.25 0.66 27.55
C PHE A 323 13.30 1.82 27.85
N LEU A 324 13.76 2.84 28.57
CA LEU A 324 12.93 4.00 28.89
C LEU A 324 12.77 4.97 27.73
N ALA A 325 13.80 5.15 26.90
CA ALA A 325 13.76 6.07 25.77
C ALA A 325 12.54 5.79 24.87
N ARG A 326 11.87 6.86 24.47
CA ARG A 326 10.63 6.81 23.68
C ARG A 326 10.80 5.96 22.41
N PRO A 327 9.88 5.04 22.11
CA PRO A 327 9.90 4.32 20.84
C PRO A 327 9.88 5.25 19.63
N PHE A 328 10.62 4.91 18.59
CA PHE A 328 10.75 5.57 17.27
C PHE A 328 11.46 6.92 17.24
N THR A 329 11.44 7.68 18.33
CA THR A 329 12.04 9.03 18.37
C THR A 329 13.09 9.21 19.47
N GLY A 330 13.11 8.32 20.46
CA GLY A 330 13.95 8.44 21.65
C GLY A 330 15.44 8.38 21.35
N VAL A 331 16.18 9.21 22.08
CA VAL A 331 17.63 9.33 21.96
C VAL A 331 18.29 9.17 23.33
N VAL A 332 19.33 8.35 23.42
CA VAL A 332 20.25 8.33 24.56
C VAL A 332 21.51 9.07 24.17
N VAL A 333 22.01 9.96 25.02
CA VAL A 333 23.23 10.74 24.76
C VAL A 333 24.25 10.61 25.88
N TYR A 334 25.52 10.59 25.51
CA TYR A 334 26.67 10.68 26.43
C TYR A 334 27.40 12.01 26.19
N LEU A 335 27.92 12.61 27.26
CA LEU A 335 28.66 13.88 27.22
C LEU A 335 30.17 13.68 27.48
N GLU A 336 30.47 12.70 28.32
CA GLU A 336 31.80 12.43 28.89
C GLU A 336 32.64 11.53 27.98
N ASP A 337 33.95 11.46 28.27
CA ASP A 337 34.82 10.45 27.65
C ASP A 337 34.43 9.05 28.13
N THR A 338 34.31 8.11 27.19
CA THR A 338 33.82 6.75 27.45
C THR A 338 34.85 5.66 27.09
N ALA A 339 36.10 6.03 26.78
CA ALA A 339 37.08 5.10 26.22
C ALA A 339 37.42 3.91 27.14
N ALA A 340 37.32 4.11 28.44
CA ALA A 340 37.59 3.10 29.46
C ALA A 340 36.40 2.17 29.75
N ASP A 341 35.21 2.54 29.27
CA ASP A 341 33.96 1.93 29.68
C ASP A 341 33.50 0.83 28.73
N ARG A 342 32.74 -0.10 29.31
CA ARG A 342 31.98 -1.11 28.57
C ARG A 342 30.50 -0.74 28.69
N PHE A 343 29.78 -0.89 27.59
CA PHE A 343 28.35 -0.70 27.55
C PHE A 343 27.66 -1.95 27.02
N SER A 344 26.44 -2.18 27.48
CA SER A 344 25.60 -3.30 27.08
C SER A 344 24.13 -2.90 26.99
N PHE A 345 23.43 -3.45 26.00
CA PHE A 345 22.02 -3.20 25.79
C PHE A 345 21.33 -4.34 25.04
N TYR A 346 20.00 -4.36 25.12
CA TYR A 346 19.16 -5.33 24.44
C TYR A 346 18.82 -4.84 23.03
N ALA A 347 19.35 -5.52 22.03
CA ALA A 347 19.35 -5.05 20.65
C ALA A 347 17.96 -4.81 20.03
N PRO A 348 16.95 -5.71 20.18
CA PRO A 348 15.63 -5.49 19.62
C PRO A 348 14.97 -4.19 20.10
N ASN A 349 15.27 -3.78 21.33
CA ASN A 349 14.70 -2.57 21.90
C ASN A 349 15.28 -1.29 21.26
N VAL A 350 16.44 -1.36 20.60
CA VAL A 350 17.02 -0.24 19.85
C VAL A 350 16.63 -0.29 18.38
N TRP A 351 16.90 -1.39 17.67
CA TRP A 351 16.66 -1.41 16.21
C TRP A 351 15.18 -1.41 15.85
N MET A 352 14.35 -2.28 16.47
CA MET A 352 12.92 -2.41 16.12
C MET A 352 12.13 -1.14 16.44
N HIS A 353 12.67 -0.33 17.35
CA HIS A 353 12.07 0.92 17.79
C HIS A 353 12.84 2.14 17.28
N GLY A 354 13.75 2.01 16.31
CA GLY A 354 14.43 3.14 15.68
C GLY A 354 15.14 4.10 16.65
N LYS A 355 15.63 3.61 17.79
CA LYS A 355 16.26 4.45 18.82
C LYS A 355 17.69 4.80 18.41
N ARG A 356 18.18 5.92 18.92
CA ARG A 356 19.54 6.41 18.65
C ARG A 356 20.33 6.52 19.94
N VAL A 357 21.59 6.08 19.92
CA VAL A 357 22.54 6.29 21.02
C VAL A 357 23.70 7.12 20.48
N LEU A 358 23.89 8.31 21.03
CA LEU A 358 24.86 9.28 20.55
C LEU A 358 25.97 9.43 21.58
N PHE A 359 27.19 9.13 21.16
CA PHE A 359 28.41 9.46 21.88
C PHE A 359 29.03 10.71 21.25
N PRO A 360 29.93 11.41 21.96
CA PRO A 360 30.65 12.55 21.37
C PRO A 360 31.36 12.15 20.07
N GLY A 361 32.07 11.01 20.09
CA GLY A 361 32.89 10.54 18.99
C GLY A 361 32.22 9.58 17.98
N PHE A 362 31.00 9.07 18.22
CA PHE A 362 30.32 8.17 17.29
C PHE A 362 28.81 8.03 17.60
N ALA A 363 28.06 7.30 16.75
CA ALA A 363 26.65 7.01 17.00
C ALA A 363 26.28 5.54 16.71
N ILE A 364 25.26 5.05 17.41
CA ILE A 364 24.59 3.78 17.16
C ILE A 364 23.15 4.08 16.80
N LEU A 365 22.71 3.60 15.63
CA LEU A 365 21.44 3.96 15.01
C LEU A 365 20.63 2.69 14.74
N GLY A 366 19.50 2.54 15.43
CA GLY A 366 18.55 1.48 15.15
C GLY A 366 17.78 1.75 13.85
N SER A 367 17.68 0.76 12.97
CA SER A 367 16.80 0.79 11.80
C SER A 367 15.96 -0.48 11.74
N HIS A 368 14.75 -0.38 11.19
CA HIS A 368 13.86 -1.52 11.03
C HIS A 368 12.92 -1.34 9.86
N LEU A 369 12.94 -2.29 8.91
CA LEU A 369 12.10 -2.36 7.71
C LEU A 369 12.03 -1.04 6.93
N SER A 370 11.10 -0.92 6.00
CA SER A 370 10.78 0.29 5.25
C SER A 370 9.33 0.71 5.51
N ASN A 371 8.96 1.92 5.09
CA ASN A 371 7.57 2.30 4.86
C ASN A 371 7.24 2.24 3.36
N ALA A 372 5.95 2.35 3.01
CA ALA A 372 5.49 2.25 1.62
C ALA A 372 6.07 3.35 0.69
N GLN A 373 6.36 4.54 1.23
CA GLN A 373 6.97 5.61 0.42
C GLN A 373 8.40 5.23 0.03
N GLN A 374 9.20 4.74 0.97
CA GLN A 374 10.57 4.27 0.73
C GLN A 374 10.58 3.09 -0.24
N ALA A 375 9.61 2.20 -0.11
CA ALA A 375 9.44 1.08 -1.03
C ALA A 375 9.14 1.54 -2.48
N ASP A 376 8.29 2.55 -2.65
CA ASP A 376 8.01 3.18 -3.95
C ASP A 376 9.24 3.90 -4.54
N GLU A 377 10.05 4.56 -3.71
CA GLU A 377 11.32 5.15 -4.13
C GLU A 377 12.30 4.09 -4.66
N VAL A 378 12.39 2.93 -4.00
CA VAL A 378 13.20 1.80 -4.47
C VAL A 378 12.71 1.29 -5.83
N VAL A 379 11.40 1.15 -6.02
CA VAL A 379 10.82 0.77 -7.34
C VAL A 379 11.22 1.79 -8.41
N ARG A 380 11.14 3.09 -8.11
CA ARG A 380 11.56 4.15 -9.05
C ARG A 380 13.04 4.09 -9.40
N LEU A 381 13.92 3.71 -8.46
CA LEU A 381 15.35 3.50 -8.75
C LEU A 381 15.58 2.30 -9.67
N ILE A 382 14.82 1.22 -9.50
CA ILE A 382 14.86 0.04 -10.37
C ILE A 382 14.37 0.42 -11.78
N ASP A 383 13.24 1.12 -11.87
CA ASP A 383 12.69 1.62 -13.14
C ASP A 383 13.63 2.59 -13.85
N GLY A 384 14.37 3.40 -13.10
CA GLY A 384 15.45 4.25 -13.61
C GLY A 384 16.69 3.46 -14.05
N GLY A 385 16.90 2.26 -13.53
CA GLY A 385 18.09 1.42 -13.79
C GLY A 385 19.29 1.74 -12.93
N ALA A 386 19.08 2.56 -11.90
CA ALA A 386 20.10 2.92 -10.93
C ALA A 386 20.47 1.72 -10.04
N LEU A 387 19.52 0.82 -9.80
CA LEU A 387 19.69 -0.29 -8.88
C LEU A 387 19.33 -1.63 -9.54
N GLY A 388 20.30 -2.53 -9.59
CA GLY A 388 20.10 -3.89 -10.10
C GLY A 388 19.53 -4.81 -9.03
N ILE A 389 18.57 -5.65 -9.42
CA ILE A 389 18.06 -6.74 -8.58
C ILE A 389 18.79 -8.04 -8.90
N HIS A 390 19.23 -8.74 -7.86
CA HIS A 390 19.89 -10.03 -8.02
C HIS A 390 18.87 -11.09 -8.42
N ALA A 391 19.20 -11.89 -9.44
CA ALA A 391 18.37 -13.00 -9.83
C ALA A 391 18.23 -13.97 -8.64
N PRO A 392 17.00 -14.22 -8.16
CA PRO A 392 16.81 -15.12 -7.02
C PRO A 392 16.93 -16.57 -7.46
N ARG A 393 17.25 -17.44 -6.51
CA ARG A 393 17.00 -18.87 -6.69
C ARG A 393 15.49 -19.13 -6.60
N VAL A 394 14.91 -19.67 -7.67
CA VAL A 394 13.47 -19.93 -7.74
C VAL A 394 13.18 -21.35 -7.27
N HIS A 395 12.33 -21.47 -6.25
CA HIS A 395 11.93 -22.72 -5.62
C HIS A 395 10.49 -23.08 -5.96
N ALA A 396 10.20 -24.39 -6.03
CA ALA A 396 8.83 -24.87 -6.00
C ALA A 396 8.22 -24.72 -4.59
N TRP A 397 6.89 -24.76 -4.49
CA TRP A 397 6.19 -24.56 -3.21
C TRP A 397 6.56 -25.61 -2.15
N ASP A 398 6.70 -26.86 -2.56
CA ASP A 398 7.07 -28.01 -1.74
C ASP A 398 8.54 -27.99 -1.28
N GLU A 399 9.39 -27.17 -1.90
CA GLU A 399 10.79 -26.98 -1.51
C GLU A 399 10.99 -25.88 -0.45
N LEU A 400 9.93 -25.18 -0.04
CA LEU A 400 10.04 -24.02 0.85
C LEU A 400 10.72 -24.34 2.19
N ALA A 401 10.42 -25.51 2.77
CA ALA A 401 11.03 -25.93 4.04
C ALA A 401 12.55 -26.11 3.92
N GLU A 402 13.02 -26.75 2.85
CA GLU A 402 14.46 -26.92 2.60
C GLU A 402 15.14 -25.57 2.29
N ALA A 403 14.46 -24.68 1.56
CA ALA A 403 14.97 -23.34 1.30
C ALA A 403 15.18 -22.54 2.60
N HIS A 404 14.24 -22.61 3.55
CA HIS A 404 14.40 -22.02 4.87
C HIS A 404 15.54 -22.66 5.67
N GLN A 405 15.65 -24.00 5.66
CA GLN A 405 16.72 -24.70 6.35
C GLN A 405 18.10 -24.31 5.80
N ALA A 406 18.23 -24.16 4.48
CA ALA A 406 19.47 -23.71 3.84
C ALA A 406 19.86 -22.28 4.24
N ILE A 407 18.89 -21.38 4.48
CA ILE A 407 19.17 -20.05 5.04
C ILE A 407 19.69 -20.18 6.48
N HIS A 408 19.01 -20.97 7.31
CA HIS A 408 19.37 -21.16 8.71
C HIS A 408 20.80 -21.74 8.88
N GLU A 409 21.15 -22.72 8.06
CA GLU A 409 22.47 -23.37 8.05
C GLU A 409 23.54 -22.57 7.26
N ASN A 410 23.21 -21.37 6.78
CA ASN A 410 24.10 -20.51 5.99
C ASN A 410 24.66 -21.21 4.73
N ARG A 411 23.87 -22.11 4.14
CA ARG A 411 24.13 -22.80 2.86
C ARG A 411 23.55 -22.07 1.65
N HIS A 412 22.67 -21.10 1.87
CA HIS A 412 22.05 -20.30 0.81
C HIS A 412 23.02 -19.27 0.19
N ALA A 413 22.81 -18.98 -1.10
CA ALA A 413 23.51 -17.93 -1.82
C ALA A 413 22.49 -17.00 -2.50
N GLY A 414 22.55 -15.71 -2.18
CA GLY A 414 21.70 -14.68 -2.80
C GLY A 414 20.34 -14.48 -2.13
N THR A 415 19.33 -14.23 -2.96
CA THR A 415 17.91 -14.09 -2.59
C THR A 415 17.12 -15.30 -3.13
N LEU A 416 15.89 -15.47 -2.67
CA LEU A 416 15.00 -16.54 -3.15
C LEU A 416 13.65 -16.02 -3.63
N ALA A 417 13.00 -16.81 -4.47
CA ALA A 417 11.60 -16.63 -4.86
C ALA A 417 10.91 -18.00 -4.84
N VAL A 418 9.60 -18.02 -4.58
CA VAL A 418 8.83 -19.27 -4.44
C VAL A 418 7.63 -19.21 -5.36
N ARG A 419 7.44 -20.26 -6.16
CA ARG A 419 6.27 -20.38 -7.03
C ARG A 419 5.05 -20.83 -6.22
N VAL A 420 4.07 -19.95 -6.05
CA VAL A 420 2.82 -20.27 -5.34
C VAL A 420 1.67 -20.37 -6.33
N GLY A 421 1.25 -21.60 -6.69
CA GLY A 421 0.22 -21.80 -7.72
C GLY A 421 0.65 -21.34 -9.11
N ALA A 422 1.96 -21.32 -9.37
CA ALA A 422 2.60 -20.90 -10.62
C ALA A 422 3.50 -22.01 -11.16
N THR A 423 3.74 -22.01 -12.47
CA THR A 423 4.68 -22.94 -13.14
C THR A 423 5.95 -22.21 -13.55
N ALA A 424 7.01 -22.96 -13.88
CA ALA A 424 8.29 -22.41 -14.35
C ALA A 424 8.15 -21.58 -15.65
N ALA A 425 7.05 -21.74 -16.40
CA ALA A 425 6.76 -20.91 -17.57
C ALA A 425 6.66 -19.41 -17.25
N LEU A 426 6.42 -19.05 -15.98
CA LEU A 426 6.32 -17.66 -15.54
C LEU A 426 7.66 -17.05 -15.10
N ASP A 427 8.75 -17.81 -15.03
CA ASP A 427 10.01 -17.32 -14.46
C ASP A 427 10.67 -16.21 -15.27
N GLY A 428 10.42 -16.18 -16.59
CA GLY A 428 10.92 -15.14 -17.50
C GLY A 428 9.91 -14.02 -17.79
N VAL A 429 8.69 -14.13 -17.25
CA VAL A 429 7.60 -13.19 -17.52
C VAL A 429 7.81 -11.90 -16.75
N ARG A 430 7.40 -10.77 -17.33
CA ARG A 430 7.63 -9.41 -16.80
C ARG A 430 6.36 -8.56 -16.71
N THR A 431 5.29 -8.98 -17.36
CA THR A 431 4.06 -8.19 -17.47
C THR A 431 2.85 -9.05 -17.13
N ALA A 432 1.80 -8.43 -16.60
CA ALA A 432 0.55 -9.12 -16.31
C ALA A 432 -0.02 -9.78 -17.59
N ARG A 433 0.09 -9.13 -18.76
CA ARG A 433 -0.34 -9.70 -20.04
C ARG A 433 0.38 -11.01 -20.34
N ALA A 434 1.70 -11.03 -20.25
CA ALA A 434 2.49 -12.23 -20.53
C ALA A 434 2.21 -13.37 -19.53
N VAL A 435 1.73 -13.07 -18.31
CA VAL A 435 1.21 -14.09 -17.39
C VAL A 435 -0.04 -14.76 -17.97
N TYR A 436 -1.00 -13.96 -18.42
CA TYR A 436 -2.23 -14.46 -19.04
C TYR A 436 -1.93 -15.24 -20.34
N GLU A 437 -1.03 -14.74 -21.19
CA GLU A 437 -0.60 -15.43 -22.41
C GLU A 437 0.05 -16.80 -22.09
N ALA A 438 0.95 -16.84 -21.10
CA ALA A 438 1.53 -18.09 -20.61
C ALA A 438 0.48 -19.04 -20.02
N TRP A 439 -0.67 -18.51 -19.58
CA TRP A 439 -1.81 -19.30 -19.14
C TRP A 439 -2.76 -19.73 -20.25
N GLY A 440 -2.49 -19.33 -21.49
CA GLY A 440 -3.25 -19.67 -22.69
C GLY A 440 -4.27 -18.61 -23.10
N SER A 441 -4.27 -17.44 -22.47
CA SER A 441 -5.16 -16.35 -22.86
C SER A 441 -4.75 -15.74 -24.19
N ARG A 442 -5.74 -15.31 -24.98
CA ARG A 442 -5.55 -14.57 -26.23
C ARG A 442 -6.13 -13.17 -26.10
N PHE A 443 -5.61 -12.23 -26.88
CA PHE A 443 -5.98 -10.83 -26.79
C PHE A 443 -6.34 -10.25 -28.16
N LEU A 444 -7.36 -9.40 -28.18
CA LEU A 444 -7.74 -8.58 -29.33
C LEU A 444 -7.84 -7.12 -28.85
N ASP A 445 -6.81 -6.33 -29.17
CA ASP A 445 -6.70 -4.96 -28.67
C ASP A 445 -7.16 -3.95 -29.74
N GLY A 446 -8.22 -3.21 -29.43
CA GLY A 446 -8.62 -1.97 -30.09
C GLY A 446 -8.14 -0.74 -29.31
N ARG A 447 -8.46 0.46 -29.80
CA ARG A 447 -8.11 1.72 -29.12
C ARG A 447 -9.04 2.00 -27.93
N ALA A 448 -10.32 1.71 -28.10
CA ALA A 448 -11.41 1.95 -27.16
C ALA A 448 -11.99 0.66 -26.59
N VAL A 449 -11.76 -0.50 -27.22
CA VAL A 449 -12.24 -1.80 -26.76
C VAL A 449 -11.10 -2.81 -26.71
N ARG A 450 -10.88 -3.42 -25.55
CA ARG A 450 -9.89 -4.49 -25.36
C ARG A 450 -10.60 -5.80 -25.05
N VAL A 451 -10.15 -6.90 -25.64
CA VAL A 451 -10.70 -8.23 -25.39
C VAL A 451 -9.61 -9.17 -24.90
N ARG A 452 -9.87 -9.88 -23.81
CA ARG A 452 -9.08 -11.02 -23.35
C ARG A 452 -9.93 -12.28 -23.37
N ILE A 453 -9.48 -13.34 -24.03
CA ILE A 453 -10.17 -14.63 -24.09
C ILE A 453 -9.37 -15.63 -23.27
N ASP A 454 -9.98 -16.17 -22.22
CA ASP A 454 -9.36 -17.04 -21.22
C ASP A 454 -9.86 -18.49 -21.36
N PRO A 455 -8.96 -19.50 -21.38
CA PRO A 455 -9.35 -20.91 -21.37
C PRO A 455 -9.87 -21.35 -19.99
N VAL A 456 -10.93 -22.17 -19.97
CA VAL A 456 -11.52 -22.72 -18.74
C VAL A 456 -10.95 -24.11 -18.45
N ARG A 457 -9.85 -24.15 -17.69
CA ARG A 457 -9.05 -25.37 -17.46
C ARG A 457 -9.77 -26.58 -16.84
N ALA A 458 -10.90 -26.37 -16.16
CA ALA A 458 -11.63 -27.43 -15.46
C ALA A 458 -12.82 -28.02 -16.24
N GLY A 459 -13.10 -27.54 -17.47
CA GLY A 459 -14.33 -27.84 -18.21
C GLY A 459 -14.17 -28.29 -19.66
N GLY A 460 -12.94 -28.62 -20.10
CA GLY A 460 -12.66 -28.96 -21.51
C GLY A 460 -12.21 -27.76 -22.34
N ALA A 461 -12.62 -27.69 -23.62
CA ALA A 461 -12.17 -26.67 -24.57
C ALA A 461 -12.86 -25.29 -24.42
N ALA A 462 -13.69 -25.09 -23.40
CA ALA A 462 -14.49 -23.87 -23.21
C ALA A 462 -13.62 -22.63 -22.93
N THR A 463 -14.08 -21.48 -23.43
CA THR A 463 -13.44 -20.19 -23.19
C THR A 463 -14.42 -19.16 -22.62
N VAL A 464 -13.89 -18.17 -21.91
CA VAL A 464 -14.63 -16.99 -21.44
C VAL A 464 -13.91 -15.75 -21.96
N ALA A 465 -14.67 -14.76 -22.45
CA ALA A 465 -14.10 -13.49 -22.88
C ALA A 465 -14.36 -12.38 -21.86
N LEU A 466 -13.37 -11.51 -21.64
CA LEU A 466 -13.50 -10.22 -20.96
C LEU A 466 -13.37 -9.12 -22.00
N VAL A 467 -14.45 -8.36 -22.21
CA VAL A 467 -14.49 -7.16 -23.04
C VAL A 467 -14.44 -5.94 -22.12
N THR A 468 -13.42 -5.11 -22.29
CA THR A 468 -13.23 -3.87 -21.52
C THR A 468 -13.33 -2.67 -22.44
N LEU A 469 -14.30 -1.79 -22.18
CA LEU A 469 -14.42 -0.49 -22.81
C LEU A 469 -13.47 0.50 -22.12
N ASP A 470 -12.44 0.96 -22.80
CA ASP A 470 -11.41 1.83 -22.26
C ASP A 470 -11.20 3.05 -23.17
N ALA A 471 -12.17 3.96 -23.13
CA ALA A 471 -12.19 5.19 -23.90
C ALA A 471 -12.19 6.39 -22.94
N PRO A 472 -11.01 6.77 -22.39
CA PRO A 472 -10.94 7.84 -21.41
C PRO A 472 -11.45 9.18 -21.95
N PRO A 473 -12.00 10.06 -21.10
CA PRO A 473 -12.03 9.94 -19.63
C PRO A 473 -13.28 9.22 -19.09
N ALA A 474 -14.25 8.86 -19.94
CA ALA A 474 -15.61 8.51 -19.49
C ALA A 474 -16.21 7.25 -20.13
N ASN A 475 -15.41 6.51 -20.90
CA ASN A 475 -15.83 5.33 -21.67
C ASN A 475 -17.05 5.59 -22.55
N ALA A 476 -17.13 6.78 -23.16
CA ALA A 476 -18.33 7.23 -23.88
C ALA A 476 -18.59 6.39 -25.15
N LEU A 477 -19.87 6.16 -25.44
CA LEU A 477 -20.34 5.44 -26.62
C LEU A 477 -20.51 6.41 -27.79
N GLY A 478 -19.40 6.73 -28.43
CA GLY A 478 -19.38 7.38 -29.74
C GLY A 478 -19.27 6.36 -30.89
N ALA A 479 -19.37 6.83 -32.13
CA ALA A 479 -19.29 5.98 -33.32
C ALA A 479 -18.06 5.05 -33.33
N ALA A 480 -16.87 5.56 -32.96
CA ALA A 480 -15.63 4.78 -32.94
C ALA A 480 -15.64 3.67 -31.87
N THR A 481 -16.18 3.94 -30.68
CA THR A 481 -16.34 2.92 -29.63
C THR A 481 -17.33 1.84 -30.06
N LEU A 482 -18.43 2.24 -30.72
CA LEU A 482 -19.42 1.30 -31.28
C LEU A 482 -18.82 0.45 -32.41
N ASP A 483 -18.01 1.05 -33.30
CA ASP A 483 -17.27 0.32 -34.36
C ASP A 483 -16.38 -0.77 -33.77
N GLU A 484 -15.62 -0.44 -32.73
CA GLU A 484 -14.71 -1.40 -32.11
C GLU A 484 -15.45 -2.48 -31.32
N LEU A 485 -16.55 -2.13 -30.66
CA LEU A 485 -17.39 -3.11 -29.96
C LEU A 485 -18.06 -4.08 -30.95
N GLU A 486 -18.50 -3.59 -32.11
CA GLU A 486 -18.99 -4.44 -33.21
C GLU A 486 -17.91 -5.41 -33.70
N ARG A 487 -16.69 -4.94 -33.96
CA ARG A 487 -15.57 -5.80 -34.36
C ARG A 487 -15.20 -6.84 -33.30
N ALA A 488 -15.24 -6.45 -32.02
CA ALA A 488 -15.01 -7.36 -30.91
C ALA A 488 -16.06 -8.48 -30.88
N LEU A 489 -17.35 -8.13 -31.01
CA LEU A 489 -18.42 -9.13 -31.08
C LEU A 489 -18.31 -10.01 -32.32
N ASP A 490 -17.97 -9.45 -33.48
CA ASP A 490 -17.72 -10.22 -34.70
C ASP A 490 -16.63 -11.29 -34.49
N ALA A 491 -15.54 -10.93 -33.78
CA ALA A 491 -14.48 -11.88 -33.45
C ALA A 491 -14.94 -12.94 -32.45
N LEU A 492 -15.67 -12.53 -31.41
CA LEU A 492 -16.18 -13.43 -30.37
C LEU A 492 -17.27 -14.39 -30.88
N GLU A 493 -18.11 -13.97 -31.81
CA GLU A 493 -19.10 -14.84 -32.46
C GLU A 493 -18.45 -15.96 -33.29
N ARG A 494 -17.19 -15.76 -33.72
CA ARG A 494 -16.39 -16.76 -34.43
C ARG A 494 -15.49 -17.58 -33.50
N GLU A 495 -15.43 -17.24 -32.22
CA GLU A 495 -14.58 -17.93 -31.26
C GLU A 495 -15.15 -19.32 -30.91
N PRO A 496 -14.43 -20.41 -31.21
CA PRO A 496 -14.90 -21.74 -30.89
C PRO A 496 -15.02 -21.94 -29.38
N HIS A 497 -16.08 -22.62 -28.95
CA HIS A 497 -16.31 -22.97 -27.55
C HIS A 497 -16.41 -21.78 -26.57
N LEU A 498 -16.70 -20.57 -27.06
CA LEU A 498 -16.98 -19.42 -26.21
C LEU A 498 -18.26 -19.65 -25.40
N ALA A 499 -18.11 -19.74 -24.09
CA ALA A 499 -19.21 -20.06 -23.18
C ALA A 499 -19.90 -18.83 -22.59
N ALA A 500 -19.17 -17.74 -22.37
CA ALA A 500 -19.71 -16.50 -21.82
C ALA A 500 -18.80 -15.30 -22.14
N ILE A 501 -19.38 -14.11 -22.12
CA ILE A 501 -18.68 -12.82 -22.29
C ILE A 501 -18.94 -11.98 -21.04
N VAL A 502 -17.91 -11.43 -20.42
CA VAL A 502 -18.00 -10.39 -19.39
C VAL A 502 -17.71 -9.05 -20.04
N LEU A 503 -18.62 -8.09 -19.91
CA LEU A 503 -18.47 -6.72 -20.40
C LEU A 503 -18.25 -5.78 -19.22
N THR A 504 -17.22 -4.95 -19.27
CA THR A 504 -16.91 -3.96 -18.23
C THR A 504 -16.29 -2.68 -18.80
N GLY A 505 -16.10 -1.67 -17.96
CA GLY A 505 -15.36 -0.44 -18.30
C GLY A 505 -13.98 -0.41 -17.68
N GLY A 506 -13.02 0.17 -18.39
CA GLY A 506 -11.68 0.49 -17.89
C GLY A 506 -11.70 1.71 -16.96
N GLY A 507 -10.74 1.77 -16.05
CA GLY A 507 -10.60 2.89 -15.11
C GLY A 507 -11.65 2.89 -14.00
N ALA A 508 -12.24 4.05 -13.72
CA ALA A 508 -13.06 4.27 -12.52
C ALA A 508 -14.57 3.97 -12.70
N MET A 509 -15.03 3.73 -13.93
CA MET A 509 -16.44 3.65 -14.28
C MET A 509 -16.71 2.66 -15.42
N PHE A 510 -17.95 2.17 -15.52
CA PHE A 510 -18.41 1.34 -16.62
C PHE A 510 -18.50 2.17 -17.91
N VAL A 511 -19.55 2.98 -18.07
CA VAL A 511 -19.82 3.83 -19.25
C VAL A 511 -20.67 5.01 -18.82
N ALA A 512 -20.21 6.24 -19.08
CA ALA A 512 -20.92 7.46 -18.67
C ALA A 512 -22.08 7.88 -19.61
N GLY A 513 -22.21 7.23 -20.77
CA GLY A 513 -23.28 7.49 -21.74
C GLY A 513 -22.77 7.64 -23.17
N ALA A 514 -23.60 8.22 -24.03
CA ALA A 514 -23.22 8.60 -25.39
C ALA A 514 -22.18 9.73 -25.39
N ASP A 515 -21.40 9.86 -26.46
CA ASP A 515 -20.49 11.00 -26.62
C ASP A 515 -21.28 12.30 -26.88
N ILE A 516 -21.41 13.11 -25.83
CA ILE A 516 -22.15 14.37 -25.86
C ILE A 516 -21.57 15.37 -26.86
N ARG A 517 -20.25 15.39 -27.06
CA ARG A 517 -19.63 16.28 -28.05
C ARG A 517 -19.96 15.82 -29.46
N GLN A 518 -19.97 14.51 -29.69
CA GLN A 518 -20.41 13.96 -30.97
C GLN A 518 -21.88 14.27 -31.24
N LEU A 519 -22.77 14.06 -30.26
CA LEU A 519 -24.19 14.41 -30.37
C LEU A 519 -24.39 15.88 -30.72
N ARG A 520 -23.66 16.78 -30.05
CA ARG A 520 -23.73 18.22 -30.28
C ARG A 520 -23.21 18.66 -31.66
N ALA A 521 -22.31 17.87 -32.26
CA ALA A 521 -21.73 18.14 -33.56
C ALA A 521 -22.64 17.77 -34.73
N PHE A 522 -23.59 16.85 -34.53
CA PHE A 522 -24.57 16.52 -35.57
C PHE A 522 -25.49 17.70 -35.85
N THR A 523 -25.76 17.92 -37.14
CA THR A 523 -26.63 19.01 -37.60
C THR A 523 -27.97 18.53 -38.13
N ARG A 524 -28.07 17.24 -38.50
CA ARG A 524 -29.25 16.60 -39.08
C ARG A 524 -29.80 15.53 -38.14
N ALA A 525 -31.12 15.44 -38.04
CA ALA A 525 -31.78 14.44 -37.19
C ALA A 525 -31.45 13.01 -37.64
N GLU A 526 -31.37 12.78 -38.96
CA GLU A 526 -31.10 11.46 -39.55
C GLU A 526 -29.74 10.89 -39.14
N ASP A 527 -28.71 11.73 -38.94
CA ASP A 527 -27.38 11.27 -38.53
C ASP A 527 -27.39 10.75 -37.09
N VAL A 528 -28.13 11.44 -36.21
CA VAL A 528 -28.31 11.04 -34.80
C VAL A 528 -29.20 9.81 -34.70
N GLU A 529 -30.28 9.74 -35.48
CA GLU A 529 -31.13 8.56 -35.59
C GLU A 529 -30.32 7.35 -36.07
N ALA A 530 -29.45 7.52 -37.07
CA ALA A 530 -28.60 6.45 -37.58
C ALA A 530 -27.64 5.92 -36.50
N LEU A 531 -27.05 6.80 -35.67
CA LEU A 531 -26.24 6.42 -34.52
C LEU A 531 -27.05 5.64 -33.49
N ALA A 532 -28.24 6.13 -33.14
CA ALA A 532 -29.13 5.48 -32.18
C ALA A 532 -29.59 4.09 -32.66
N ALA A 533 -30.07 4.00 -33.91
CA ALA A 533 -30.47 2.74 -34.51
C ALA A 533 -29.31 1.75 -34.62
N ARG A 534 -28.08 2.23 -34.85
CA ARG A 534 -26.87 1.41 -34.81
C ARG A 534 -26.62 0.84 -33.42
N ALA A 535 -26.63 1.67 -32.39
CA ALA A 535 -26.45 1.23 -31.01
C ALA A 535 -27.53 0.21 -30.60
N GLN A 536 -28.79 0.48 -30.92
CA GLN A 536 -29.91 -0.45 -30.67
C GLN A 536 -29.70 -1.81 -31.37
N ARG A 537 -29.25 -1.82 -32.64
CA ARG A 537 -28.93 -3.07 -33.37
C ARG A 537 -27.80 -3.83 -32.69
N LEU A 538 -26.74 -3.13 -32.27
CA LEU A 538 -25.62 -3.73 -31.56
C LEU A 538 -26.05 -4.34 -30.22
N PHE A 539 -26.87 -3.62 -29.46
CA PHE A 539 -27.41 -4.10 -28.18
C PHE A 539 -28.34 -5.30 -28.39
N GLY A 540 -29.11 -5.31 -29.48
CA GLY A 540 -29.87 -6.47 -29.90
C GLY A 540 -29.01 -7.70 -30.23
N ARG A 541 -27.82 -7.50 -30.84
CA ARG A 541 -26.85 -8.59 -31.05
C ARG A 541 -26.33 -9.13 -29.73
N ILE A 542 -25.94 -8.24 -28.80
CA ILE A 542 -25.51 -8.61 -27.43
C ILE A 542 -26.59 -9.45 -26.73
N ALA A 543 -27.85 -8.99 -26.80
CA ALA A 543 -28.99 -9.66 -26.18
C ALA A 543 -29.27 -11.06 -26.74
N ARG A 544 -28.95 -11.30 -28.01
CA ARG A 544 -29.18 -12.57 -28.72
C ARG A 544 -27.91 -13.40 -28.92
N SER A 545 -26.80 -13.00 -28.31
CA SER A 545 -25.53 -13.72 -28.39
C SER A 545 -25.70 -15.15 -27.86
N LYS A 546 -25.11 -16.13 -28.57
CA LYS A 546 -25.06 -17.53 -28.11
C LYS A 546 -24.27 -17.68 -26.81
N ALA A 547 -23.19 -16.91 -26.67
CA ALA A 547 -22.47 -16.76 -25.42
C ALA A 547 -23.13 -15.63 -24.62
N PRO A 548 -23.80 -15.90 -23.50
CA PRO A 548 -24.46 -14.88 -22.69
C PRO A 548 -23.46 -13.80 -22.26
N VAL A 549 -23.88 -12.54 -22.42
CA VAL A 549 -23.09 -11.38 -22.00
C VAL A 549 -23.47 -10.98 -20.57
N ILE A 550 -22.49 -10.88 -19.68
CA ILE A 550 -22.62 -10.47 -18.29
C ILE A 550 -22.02 -9.08 -18.13
N ALA A 551 -22.82 -8.10 -17.72
CA ALA A 551 -22.30 -6.77 -17.39
C ALA A 551 -21.69 -6.77 -15.98
N ALA A 552 -20.42 -6.41 -15.88
CA ALA A 552 -19.74 -6.10 -14.63
C ALA A 552 -19.67 -4.58 -14.46
N VAL A 553 -20.65 -4.03 -13.74
CA VAL A 553 -20.86 -2.59 -13.58
C VAL A 553 -20.15 -2.10 -12.33
N ASP A 554 -19.18 -1.22 -12.53
CA ASP A 554 -18.48 -0.54 -11.46
C ASP A 554 -18.45 0.97 -11.69
N GLY A 555 -18.58 1.78 -10.64
CA GLY A 555 -18.76 3.22 -10.78
C GLY A 555 -20.05 3.59 -11.55
N TYR A 556 -19.94 4.43 -12.58
CA TYR A 556 -21.11 4.96 -13.30
C TYR A 556 -21.49 4.11 -14.52
N ALA A 557 -22.78 3.75 -14.61
CA ALA A 557 -23.44 3.30 -15.83
C ALA A 557 -24.62 4.23 -16.11
N LEU A 558 -24.43 5.24 -16.96
CA LEU A 558 -25.40 6.32 -17.16
C LEU A 558 -25.79 6.41 -18.63
N GLY A 559 -27.07 6.72 -18.88
CA GLY A 559 -27.63 6.88 -20.22
C GLY A 559 -27.32 5.69 -21.12
N GLY A 560 -26.70 5.93 -22.27
CA GLY A 560 -26.16 4.89 -23.15
C GLY A 560 -25.37 3.76 -22.47
N GLY A 561 -24.65 4.05 -21.37
CA GLY A 561 -23.98 3.02 -20.58
C GLY A 561 -24.93 2.14 -19.77
N ASN A 562 -25.98 2.74 -19.22
CA ASN A 562 -27.06 2.01 -18.58
C ASN A 562 -27.87 1.21 -19.62
N GLU A 563 -28.07 1.75 -20.82
CA GLU A 563 -28.72 1.05 -21.92
C GLU A 563 -27.92 -0.19 -22.36
N LEU A 564 -26.59 -0.06 -22.48
CA LEU A 564 -25.70 -1.17 -22.81
C LEU A 564 -25.73 -2.30 -21.76
N GLN A 565 -25.67 -1.96 -20.46
CA GLN A 565 -25.73 -2.99 -19.42
C GLN A 565 -27.12 -3.67 -19.36
N MET A 566 -28.21 -2.90 -19.58
CA MET A 566 -29.56 -3.47 -19.63
C MET A 566 -29.72 -4.50 -20.75
N ALA A 567 -29.04 -4.29 -21.88
CA ALA A 567 -29.06 -5.20 -23.02
C ALA A 567 -28.37 -6.55 -22.76
N CYS A 568 -27.50 -6.64 -21.74
CA CYS A 568 -26.80 -7.86 -21.37
C CYS A 568 -27.76 -8.94 -20.82
N ALA A 569 -27.32 -10.20 -20.80
CA ALA A 569 -28.12 -11.32 -20.29
C ALA A 569 -28.13 -11.40 -18.76
N TYR A 570 -27.11 -10.85 -18.10
CA TYR A 570 -26.98 -10.81 -16.64
C TYR A 570 -26.18 -9.59 -16.19
N ARG A 571 -26.49 -9.03 -15.03
CA ARG A 571 -25.93 -7.74 -14.59
C ARG A 571 -25.50 -7.81 -13.13
N VAL A 572 -24.20 -7.58 -12.90
CA VAL A 572 -23.57 -7.53 -11.58
C VAL A 572 -23.08 -6.11 -11.35
N ALA A 573 -23.51 -5.46 -10.27
CA ALA A 573 -23.05 -4.13 -9.91
C ALA A 573 -22.21 -4.14 -8.64
N SER A 574 -21.18 -3.29 -8.57
CA SER A 574 -20.45 -3.07 -7.32
C SER A 574 -21.31 -2.26 -6.34
N ARG A 575 -21.00 -2.31 -5.04
CA ARG A 575 -21.70 -1.48 -4.05
C ARG A 575 -21.63 0.02 -4.34
N ARG A 576 -20.55 0.49 -4.96
CA ARG A 576 -20.35 1.90 -5.30
C ARG A 576 -20.95 2.29 -6.65
N ALA A 577 -21.57 1.34 -7.35
CA ALA A 577 -22.14 1.62 -8.66
C ALA A 577 -23.36 2.56 -8.55
N GLU A 578 -23.45 3.47 -9.51
CA GLU A 578 -24.55 4.41 -9.67
C GLU A 578 -25.09 4.32 -11.11
N LEU A 579 -26.38 3.98 -11.24
CA LEU A 579 -27.05 3.73 -12.52
C LEU A 579 -28.16 4.74 -12.78
N GLY A 580 -28.43 5.11 -14.04
CA GLY A 580 -29.58 5.99 -14.33
C GLY A 580 -29.66 6.44 -15.78
N GLN A 581 -30.76 7.13 -16.10
CA GLN A 581 -31.09 7.67 -17.43
C GLN A 581 -31.16 9.21 -17.40
N PRO A 582 -30.01 9.91 -17.34
CA PRO A 582 -29.96 11.36 -17.16
C PRO A 582 -30.23 12.17 -18.44
N GLU A 583 -30.61 11.56 -19.55
CA GLU A 583 -30.80 12.20 -20.87
C GLU A 583 -31.80 13.38 -20.82
N ILE A 584 -32.82 13.28 -19.98
CA ILE A 584 -33.78 14.37 -19.76
C ILE A 584 -33.11 15.66 -19.26
N ASN A 585 -31.96 15.55 -18.58
CA ASN A 585 -31.15 16.70 -18.16
C ASN A 585 -30.56 17.47 -19.36
N LEU A 586 -30.31 16.77 -20.46
CA LEU A 586 -29.84 17.29 -21.74
C LEU A 586 -30.98 17.75 -22.66
N HIS A 587 -32.23 17.69 -22.18
CA HIS A 587 -33.44 18.01 -22.92
C HIS A 587 -33.71 17.02 -24.07
N VAL A 588 -33.23 15.78 -23.93
CA VAL A 588 -33.48 14.69 -24.88
C VAL A 588 -33.98 13.47 -24.12
N ILE A 589 -34.16 12.35 -24.82
CA ILE A 589 -34.61 11.08 -24.25
C ILE A 589 -33.47 10.05 -24.29
N PRO A 590 -33.58 8.93 -23.56
CA PRO A 590 -32.77 7.75 -23.85
C PRO A 590 -33.02 7.27 -25.27
N GLY A 591 -31.95 7.07 -26.04
CA GLY A 591 -32.02 6.84 -27.48
C GLY A 591 -31.50 5.48 -27.93
N PHE A 592 -30.84 4.71 -27.06
CA PHE A 592 -30.25 3.40 -27.40
C PHE A 592 -31.08 2.21 -26.87
N GLY A 593 -32.36 2.43 -26.60
CA GLY A 593 -33.34 1.42 -26.18
C GLY A 593 -33.82 1.57 -24.73
N GLY A 594 -33.42 2.63 -24.03
CA GLY A 594 -33.70 2.84 -22.62
C GLY A 594 -35.18 2.96 -22.27
N THR A 595 -35.98 3.60 -23.14
CA THR A 595 -37.44 3.70 -22.95
C THR A 595 -38.11 2.34 -23.11
N GLN A 596 -37.44 1.40 -23.78
CA GLN A 596 -37.96 0.07 -24.06
C GLN A 596 -37.51 -0.98 -23.04
N MET A 597 -36.23 -0.94 -22.64
CA MET A 597 -35.62 -1.94 -21.78
C MET A 597 -35.94 -1.76 -20.30
N LEU A 598 -35.86 -0.52 -19.78
CA LEU A 598 -36.02 -0.26 -18.36
C LEU A 598 -37.41 -0.64 -17.83
N PRO A 599 -38.52 -0.27 -18.50
CA PRO A 599 -39.85 -0.69 -18.06
C PRO A 599 -40.06 -2.20 -18.17
N ARG A 600 -39.45 -2.87 -19.16
CA ARG A 600 -39.51 -4.35 -19.31
C ARG A 600 -38.75 -5.08 -18.21
N LEU A 601 -37.61 -4.56 -17.77
CA LEU A 601 -36.87 -5.08 -16.62
C LEU A 601 -37.68 -4.97 -15.33
N ALA A 602 -38.30 -3.81 -15.08
CA ALA A 602 -39.21 -3.62 -13.96
C ALA A 602 -40.41 -4.57 -14.02
N ALA A 603 -40.97 -4.77 -15.22
CA ALA A 603 -42.06 -5.71 -15.44
C ALA A 603 -41.66 -7.17 -15.13
N ARG A 604 -40.48 -7.60 -15.60
CA ARG A 604 -39.93 -8.91 -15.25
C ARG A 604 -39.73 -9.06 -13.75
N ARG A 605 -39.18 -8.04 -13.08
CA ARG A 605 -38.98 -8.04 -11.62
C ARG A 605 -40.30 -8.20 -10.87
N ALA A 606 -41.34 -7.51 -11.31
CA ALA A 606 -42.68 -7.62 -10.75
C ALA A 606 -43.28 -9.03 -10.90
N ARG A 607 -43.09 -9.66 -12.06
CA ARG A 607 -43.55 -11.04 -12.33
C ARG A 607 -42.81 -12.06 -11.45
N ALA A 608 -41.49 -11.93 -11.34
CA ALA A 608 -40.68 -12.82 -10.50
C ALA A 608 -40.95 -12.63 -8.99
N GLY A 609 -41.33 -11.42 -8.57
CA GLY A 609 -41.59 -11.06 -7.17
C GLY A 609 -43.04 -11.14 -6.69
N GLY A 610 -43.98 -11.64 -7.51
CA GLY A 610 -45.35 -11.93 -7.08
C GLY A 610 -46.35 -10.77 -7.04
N GLY A 611 -46.17 -9.68 -7.80
CA GLY A 611 -47.33 -8.84 -8.18
C GLY A 611 -47.27 -7.30 -8.11
N GLN A 612 -46.12 -6.63 -8.01
CA GLN A 612 -46.06 -5.15 -7.95
C GLN A 612 -45.81 -4.47 -9.30
N MET A 613 -46.49 -4.92 -10.36
CA MET A 613 -46.24 -4.45 -11.74
C MET A 613 -46.39 -2.94 -11.88
N TYR A 614 -47.49 -2.39 -11.38
CA TYR A 614 -47.77 -0.96 -11.51
C TYR A 614 -46.73 -0.11 -10.78
N SER A 615 -46.41 -0.40 -9.52
CA SER A 615 -45.44 0.39 -8.74
C SER A 615 -44.04 0.39 -9.37
N LEU A 616 -43.55 -0.79 -9.75
CA LEU A 616 -42.21 -0.89 -10.37
C LEU A 616 -42.17 -0.23 -11.76
N LEU A 617 -43.28 -0.27 -12.50
CA LEU A 617 -43.40 0.48 -13.75
C LEU A 617 -43.35 1.99 -13.51
N ILE A 618 -44.05 2.50 -12.49
CA ILE A 618 -43.97 3.92 -12.10
C ILE A 618 -42.56 4.30 -11.69
N ASP A 619 -41.87 3.48 -10.89
CA ASP A 619 -40.48 3.74 -10.49
C ASP A 619 -39.52 3.73 -11.68
N ALA A 620 -39.72 2.83 -12.65
CA ALA A 620 -38.96 2.80 -13.89
C ALA A 620 -39.19 4.07 -14.74
N LEU A 621 -40.44 4.50 -14.89
CA LEU A 621 -40.78 5.75 -15.56
C LEU A 621 -40.20 6.97 -14.82
N ALA A 622 -40.20 6.95 -13.49
CA ALA A 622 -39.60 7.99 -12.67
C ALA A 622 -38.08 8.10 -12.89
N VAL A 623 -37.36 6.99 -13.08
CA VAL A 623 -35.93 7.03 -13.43
C VAL A 623 -35.70 7.72 -14.78
N LEU A 624 -36.55 7.49 -15.78
CA LEU A 624 -36.47 8.14 -17.10
C LEU A 624 -36.80 9.63 -17.02
N LEU A 625 -37.81 9.99 -16.21
CA LEU A 625 -38.33 11.35 -16.12
C LEU A 625 -37.52 12.22 -15.14
N ASP A 626 -37.05 11.68 -14.02
CA ASP A 626 -36.28 12.47 -13.05
C ASP A 626 -34.80 12.63 -13.42
N GLY A 627 -34.27 11.74 -14.26
CA GLY A 627 -32.88 11.78 -14.72
C GLY A 627 -31.84 11.59 -13.61
N ARG A 628 -32.24 11.14 -12.42
CA ARG A 628 -31.36 10.98 -11.26
C ARG A 628 -30.81 9.57 -11.18
N ARG A 629 -29.56 9.51 -10.73
CA ARG A 629 -28.83 8.27 -10.46
C ARG A 629 -29.55 7.41 -9.40
N ARG A 630 -29.32 6.11 -9.39
CA ARG A 630 -29.79 5.14 -8.39
C ARG A 630 -28.57 4.38 -7.89
N SER A 631 -28.48 4.18 -6.58
CA SER A 631 -27.45 3.30 -6.00
C SER A 631 -27.66 1.86 -6.48
N ALA A 632 -26.60 1.06 -6.46
CA ALA A 632 -26.67 -0.37 -6.79
C ALA A 632 -27.80 -1.11 -6.06
N ALA A 633 -28.03 -0.80 -4.77
CA ALA A 633 -29.12 -1.38 -3.99
C ALA A 633 -30.52 -1.03 -4.54
N ARG A 634 -30.75 0.25 -4.90
CA ARG A 634 -32.01 0.69 -5.50
C ARG A 634 -32.19 0.12 -6.90
N ALA A 635 -31.12 0.06 -7.68
CA ALA A 635 -31.12 -0.54 -9.02
C ALA A 635 -31.49 -2.04 -8.95
N HIS A 636 -30.92 -2.78 -7.99
CA HIS A 636 -31.27 -4.17 -7.76
C HIS A 636 -32.74 -4.37 -7.34
N ALA A 637 -33.25 -3.52 -6.44
CA ALA A 637 -34.65 -3.57 -6.04
C ALA A 637 -35.62 -3.39 -7.22
N LEU A 638 -35.29 -2.48 -8.15
CA LEU A 638 -36.05 -2.20 -9.39
C LEU A 638 -35.90 -3.32 -10.44
N GLY A 639 -34.94 -4.24 -10.29
CA GLY A 639 -34.60 -5.24 -11.30
C GLY A 639 -33.70 -4.73 -12.42
N LEU A 640 -33.10 -3.55 -12.27
CA LEU A 640 -32.14 -2.97 -13.20
C LEU A 640 -30.77 -3.71 -13.14
N VAL A 641 -30.49 -4.39 -12.03
CA VAL A 641 -29.31 -5.20 -11.79
C VAL A 641 -29.73 -6.51 -11.14
N ASP A 642 -29.13 -7.63 -11.54
CA ASP A 642 -29.48 -8.95 -11.00
C ASP A 642 -28.79 -9.21 -9.65
N GLU A 643 -27.54 -8.76 -9.45
CA GLU A 643 -26.79 -8.93 -8.20
C GLU A 643 -25.92 -7.72 -7.83
N VAL A 644 -25.78 -7.45 -6.53
CA VAL A 644 -24.82 -6.45 -6.01
C VAL A 644 -23.62 -7.17 -5.38
N ALA A 645 -22.47 -7.09 -6.03
CA ALA A 645 -21.24 -7.73 -5.58
C ALA A 645 -20.74 -7.07 -4.27
N PRO A 646 -20.42 -7.86 -3.22
CA PRO A 646 -19.95 -7.32 -1.94
C PRO A 646 -18.61 -6.56 -2.00
N ALA A 647 -17.73 -6.95 -2.92
CA ALA A 647 -16.35 -6.43 -3.00
C ALA A 647 -15.97 -5.98 -4.43
N ASP A 648 -16.01 -6.90 -5.40
CA ASP A 648 -15.55 -6.66 -6.78
C ASP A 648 -16.57 -7.21 -7.78
N ALA A 649 -17.16 -6.33 -8.59
CA ALA A 649 -18.13 -6.71 -9.61
C ALA A 649 -17.50 -7.49 -10.76
N LEU A 650 -16.26 -7.16 -11.14
CA LEU A 650 -15.56 -7.81 -12.25
C LEU A 650 -15.16 -9.23 -11.88
N GLY A 651 -14.50 -9.42 -10.73
CA GLY A 651 -14.16 -10.74 -10.22
C GLY A 651 -15.38 -11.63 -10.01
N HIS A 652 -16.49 -11.06 -9.52
CA HIS A 652 -17.76 -11.78 -9.36
C HIS A 652 -18.36 -12.20 -10.71
N ALA A 653 -18.41 -11.30 -11.69
CA ALA A 653 -18.90 -11.60 -13.04
C ALA A 653 -18.03 -12.63 -13.78
N LEU A 654 -16.70 -12.57 -13.63
CA LEU A 654 -15.78 -13.59 -14.16
C LEU A 654 -16.01 -14.96 -13.49
N GLY A 655 -16.31 -14.97 -12.19
CA GLY A 655 -16.74 -16.17 -11.46
C GLY A 655 -18.01 -16.79 -12.03
N ILE A 656 -19.03 -15.96 -12.30
CA ILE A 656 -20.28 -16.38 -12.94
C ILE A 656 -20.02 -16.91 -14.36
N ALA A 657 -19.23 -16.20 -15.17
CA ALA A 657 -18.88 -16.63 -16.52
C ALA A 657 -18.19 -18.00 -16.52
N ARG A 658 -17.31 -18.25 -15.55
CA ARG A 658 -16.70 -19.56 -15.33
C ARG A 658 -17.73 -20.62 -14.94
N GLN A 659 -18.68 -20.31 -14.06
CA GLN A 659 -19.76 -21.24 -13.71
C GLN A 659 -20.67 -21.57 -14.90
N ILE A 660 -20.93 -20.61 -15.80
CA ILE A 660 -21.65 -20.87 -17.05
C ILE A 660 -20.86 -21.86 -17.91
N ALA A 661 -19.56 -21.62 -18.08
CA ALA A 661 -18.69 -22.52 -18.86
C ALA A 661 -18.61 -23.95 -18.29
N LEU A 662 -18.77 -24.11 -16.97
CA LEU A 662 -18.81 -25.42 -16.30
C LEU A 662 -20.22 -26.02 -16.23
N GLY A 663 -21.26 -25.33 -16.71
CA GLY A 663 -22.64 -25.79 -16.59
C GLY A 663 -23.17 -25.79 -15.16
N GLU A 664 -22.57 -24.99 -14.27
CA GLU A 664 -22.88 -24.88 -12.84
C GLU A 664 -23.80 -23.69 -12.54
N PHE A 665 -23.87 -22.70 -13.43
CA PHE A 665 -24.74 -21.54 -13.24
C PHE A 665 -26.21 -21.90 -13.50
N ARG A 666 -27.11 -21.40 -12.64
CA ARG A 666 -28.55 -21.75 -12.65
C ARG A 666 -29.49 -20.57 -12.74
N ALA A 667 -29.02 -19.34 -12.48
CA ALA A 667 -29.87 -18.18 -12.56
C ALA A 667 -30.30 -17.91 -14.02
N PRO A 668 -31.51 -17.36 -14.25
CA PRO A 668 -32.02 -17.16 -15.60
C PRO A 668 -31.24 -16.07 -16.33
N LEU A 669 -30.62 -16.44 -17.45
CA LEU A 669 -29.94 -15.53 -18.37
C LEU A 669 -30.95 -14.93 -19.34
N TRP A 670 -31.11 -13.62 -19.33
CA TRP A 670 -32.14 -12.95 -20.12
C TRP A 670 -31.88 -11.46 -20.32
N SER A 671 -32.29 -10.97 -21.50
CA SER A 671 -32.27 -9.56 -21.88
C SER A 671 -33.68 -9.10 -22.29
N PRO A 672 -34.10 -7.87 -21.93
CA PRO A 672 -35.38 -7.30 -22.37
C PRO A 672 -35.49 -7.16 -23.89
N LEU A 673 -34.37 -7.10 -24.61
CA LEU A 673 -34.38 -7.04 -26.08
C LEU A 673 -34.66 -8.41 -26.74
N ALA A 674 -34.77 -9.48 -25.95
CA ALA A 674 -35.18 -10.81 -26.40
C ALA A 674 -36.67 -11.11 -26.14
N GLU A 675 -37.45 -10.17 -25.57
CA GLU A 675 -38.90 -10.30 -25.35
C GLU A 675 -39.67 -9.35 -26.31
N PRO A 676 -40.01 -9.81 -27.54
CA PRO A 676 -40.66 -8.96 -28.54
C PRO A 676 -42.15 -8.73 -28.27
N ALA A 677 -42.74 -9.44 -27.31
CA ALA A 677 -44.18 -9.46 -27.06
C ALA A 677 -44.72 -8.09 -26.64
N SER A 678 -45.91 -7.76 -27.14
CA SER A 678 -46.70 -6.65 -26.62
C SER A 678 -47.28 -6.98 -25.25
N MET A 679 -47.52 -5.95 -24.45
CA MET A 679 -48.02 -6.02 -23.09
C MET A 679 -49.03 -4.91 -22.87
N ALA A 680 -49.99 -5.14 -21.97
CA ALA A 680 -50.88 -4.09 -21.54
C ALA A 680 -50.08 -2.95 -20.88
N PHE A 681 -50.38 -1.71 -21.27
CA PHE A 681 -49.81 -0.52 -20.65
C PHE A 681 -50.88 0.19 -19.81
N PRO A 682 -50.73 0.26 -18.48
CA PRO A 682 -51.71 0.93 -17.62
C PRO A 682 -51.72 2.43 -17.87
N ASN A 683 -52.80 3.10 -17.44
CA ASN A 683 -52.91 4.56 -17.54
C ASN A 683 -52.04 5.26 -16.47
N VAL A 684 -50.73 5.30 -16.72
CA VAL A 684 -49.72 5.89 -15.83
C VAL A 684 -49.80 7.40 -15.77
N GLU A 685 -50.42 8.06 -16.75
CA GLU A 685 -50.54 9.51 -16.79
C GLU A 685 -51.39 10.06 -15.65
N ARG A 686 -52.25 9.26 -15.02
CA ARG A 686 -53.02 9.71 -13.85
C ARG A 686 -52.27 9.52 -12.53
N ASP A 687 -51.08 8.91 -12.56
CA ASP A 687 -50.29 8.70 -11.35
C ASP A 687 -49.78 10.03 -10.77
N PRO A 688 -49.93 10.27 -9.46
CA PRO A 688 -49.46 11.50 -8.83
C PRO A 688 -47.96 11.77 -9.04
N GLU A 689 -47.13 10.73 -9.07
CA GLU A 689 -45.69 10.89 -9.27
C GLU A 689 -45.38 11.30 -10.71
N ILE A 690 -46.04 10.67 -11.69
CA ILE A 690 -45.88 11.01 -13.11
C ILE A 690 -46.36 12.43 -13.38
N GLN A 691 -47.53 12.82 -12.84
CA GLN A 691 -48.05 14.18 -12.96
C GLN A 691 -47.10 15.22 -12.35
N ARG A 692 -46.52 14.92 -11.19
CA ARG A 692 -45.53 15.80 -10.54
C ARG A 692 -44.29 16.01 -11.41
N LEU A 693 -43.74 14.93 -11.99
CA LEU A 693 -42.57 15.00 -12.85
C LEU A 693 -42.86 15.74 -14.16
N LEU A 694 -44.02 15.49 -14.78
CA LEU A 694 -44.46 16.23 -15.97
C LEU A 694 -44.67 17.72 -15.67
N ALA A 695 -45.28 18.06 -14.53
CA ALA A 695 -45.49 19.46 -14.13
C ALA A 695 -44.17 20.20 -13.86
N HIS A 696 -43.14 19.51 -13.33
CA HIS A 696 -41.79 20.08 -13.24
C HIS A 696 -41.23 20.38 -14.63
N HIS A 697 -41.31 19.42 -15.55
CA HIS A 697 -40.79 19.58 -16.91
C HIS A 697 -41.58 20.54 -17.78
N ALA A 698 -42.83 20.88 -17.44
CA ALA A 698 -43.58 21.94 -18.08
C ALA A 698 -43.07 23.35 -17.71
N ARG A 699 -42.37 23.49 -16.58
CA ARG A 699 -41.81 24.77 -16.08
C ARG A 699 -40.39 25.03 -16.58
N VAL A 700 -39.77 24.06 -17.24
CA VAL A 700 -38.45 24.15 -17.85
C VAL A 700 -38.52 23.66 -19.30
N PRO A 701 -37.54 23.90 -20.17
CA PRO A 701 -37.59 23.46 -21.58
C PRO A 701 -37.37 21.93 -21.75
N ARG A 702 -38.21 21.11 -21.09
CA ARG A 702 -38.14 19.64 -21.07
C ARG A 702 -39.51 18.98 -21.23
N ALA A 703 -40.57 19.74 -21.52
CA ALA A 703 -41.93 19.22 -21.64
C ALA A 703 -42.06 18.19 -22.77
N GLU A 704 -41.50 18.51 -23.94
CA GLU A 704 -41.51 17.64 -25.12
C GLU A 704 -40.78 16.30 -24.88
N PRO A 705 -39.50 16.25 -24.45
CA PRO A 705 -38.84 14.98 -24.18
C PRO A 705 -39.50 14.19 -23.04
N ALA A 706 -40.02 14.84 -22.00
CA ALA A 706 -40.74 14.16 -20.92
C ALA A 706 -42.03 13.47 -21.42
N ARG A 707 -42.77 14.13 -22.32
CA ARG A 707 -43.95 13.52 -22.94
C ARG A 707 -43.58 12.39 -23.89
N ALA A 708 -42.56 12.61 -24.72
CA ALA A 708 -42.05 11.60 -25.66
C ALA A 708 -41.66 10.30 -24.95
N ILE A 709 -41.02 10.37 -23.77
CA ILE A 709 -40.71 9.17 -22.96
C ILE A 709 -41.96 8.32 -22.72
N LEU A 710 -43.06 8.92 -22.24
CA LEU A 710 -44.28 8.17 -21.93
C LEU A 710 -44.92 7.58 -23.19
N ASP A 711 -44.98 8.36 -24.27
CA ASP A 711 -45.59 7.93 -25.52
C ASP A 711 -44.80 6.79 -26.18
N LEU A 712 -43.46 6.84 -26.11
CA LEU A 712 -42.57 5.79 -26.63
C LEU A 712 -42.61 4.50 -25.81
N VAL A 713 -42.66 4.61 -24.48
CA VAL A 713 -42.84 3.44 -23.61
C VAL A 713 -44.18 2.77 -23.91
N ARG A 714 -45.26 3.57 -24.00
CA ARG A 714 -46.59 3.09 -24.35
C ARG A 714 -46.57 2.37 -25.70
N LEU A 715 -46.08 3.04 -26.76
CA LEU A 715 -46.00 2.48 -28.11
C LEU A 715 -45.24 1.15 -28.12
N GLY A 716 -44.09 1.10 -27.46
CA GLY A 716 -43.31 -0.12 -27.38
C GLY A 716 -44.00 -1.26 -26.64
N PHE A 717 -44.83 -0.95 -25.64
CA PHE A 717 -45.63 -1.95 -24.93
C PHE A 717 -46.81 -2.41 -25.78
N THR A 718 -47.54 -1.50 -26.43
CA THR A 718 -48.79 -1.83 -27.14
C THR A 718 -48.56 -2.39 -28.54
N ASP A 719 -47.58 -1.86 -29.27
CA ASP A 719 -47.33 -2.14 -30.69
C ASP A 719 -46.04 -2.96 -30.90
N GLY A 720 -45.35 -3.30 -29.81
CA GLY A 720 -44.20 -4.19 -29.79
C GLY A 720 -42.84 -3.49 -29.73
N LEU A 721 -41.82 -4.26 -29.34
CA LEU A 721 -40.47 -3.76 -29.06
C LEU A 721 -39.85 -3.04 -30.27
N GLU A 722 -39.97 -3.60 -31.47
CA GLU A 722 -39.36 -3.05 -32.68
C GLU A 722 -39.96 -1.69 -33.06
N ALA A 723 -41.29 -1.55 -32.96
CA ALA A 723 -41.99 -0.29 -33.20
C ALA A 723 -41.54 0.79 -32.20
N GLY A 724 -41.43 0.43 -30.92
CA GLY A 724 -40.92 1.30 -29.87
C GLY A 724 -39.49 1.76 -30.12
N LEU A 725 -38.57 0.85 -30.43
CA LEU A 725 -37.16 1.16 -30.69
C LEU A 725 -36.99 2.08 -31.91
N ALA A 726 -37.70 1.79 -33.01
CA ALA A 726 -37.62 2.60 -34.22
C ALA A 726 -38.18 4.02 -33.99
N ALA A 727 -39.27 4.16 -33.24
CA ALA A 727 -39.81 5.47 -32.88
C ALA A 727 -38.90 6.22 -31.89
N GLU A 728 -38.27 5.50 -30.95
CA GLU A 728 -37.31 6.07 -30.00
C GLU A 728 -36.10 6.67 -30.72
N ALA A 729 -35.52 5.95 -31.68
CA ALA A 729 -34.38 6.45 -32.45
C ALA A 729 -34.72 7.72 -33.25
N ARG A 730 -35.89 7.77 -33.90
CA ARG A 730 -36.41 8.95 -34.61
C ARG A 730 -36.64 10.15 -33.69
N ALA A 731 -37.30 9.91 -32.55
CA ALA A 731 -37.58 10.96 -31.57
C ALA A 731 -36.28 11.50 -30.96
N PHE A 732 -35.33 10.62 -30.63
CA PHE A 732 -34.03 11.01 -30.13
C PHE A 732 -33.27 11.88 -31.13
N GLY A 733 -33.23 11.48 -32.41
CA GLY A 733 -32.60 12.26 -33.47
C GLY A 733 -33.20 13.65 -33.63
N THR A 734 -34.53 13.73 -33.63
CA THR A 734 -35.28 15.00 -33.71
C THR A 734 -35.00 15.90 -32.50
N LEU A 735 -35.05 15.36 -31.29
CA LEU A 735 -34.86 16.12 -30.05
C LEU A 735 -33.42 16.62 -29.90
N VAL A 736 -32.41 15.83 -30.28
CA VAL A 736 -31.00 16.25 -30.18
C VAL A 736 -30.70 17.48 -31.04
N VAL A 737 -31.25 17.56 -32.26
CA VAL A 737 -30.98 18.68 -33.18
C VAL A 737 -31.94 19.86 -32.99
N SER A 738 -32.99 19.71 -32.19
CA SER A 738 -33.95 20.76 -31.85
C SER A 738 -33.27 21.93 -31.13
N ALA A 739 -33.93 23.09 -31.09
CA ALA A 739 -33.42 24.26 -30.39
C ALA A 739 -33.19 23.98 -28.89
N ASP A 740 -34.14 23.31 -28.23
CA ASP A 740 -34.07 22.98 -26.81
C ASP A 740 -33.03 21.89 -26.51
N GLY A 741 -32.90 20.88 -27.37
CA GLY A 741 -31.89 19.83 -27.24
C GLY A 741 -30.47 20.38 -27.39
N ARG A 742 -30.24 21.23 -28.41
CA ARG A 742 -28.95 21.93 -28.58
C ARG A 742 -28.62 22.80 -27.38
N ALA A 743 -29.59 23.56 -26.87
CA ALA A 743 -29.41 24.38 -25.67
C ALA A 743 -29.14 23.54 -24.42
N GLY A 744 -29.78 22.38 -24.28
CA GLY A 744 -29.55 21.42 -23.19
C GLY A 744 -28.13 20.83 -23.22
N LEU A 745 -27.68 20.40 -24.40
CA LEU A 745 -26.31 19.91 -24.63
C LEU A 745 -25.26 20.99 -24.33
N ASP A 746 -25.47 22.22 -24.81
CA ASP A 746 -24.57 23.35 -24.56
C ASP A 746 -24.48 23.70 -23.07
N ARG A 747 -25.62 23.70 -22.36
CA ARG A 747 -25.65 23.91 -20.90
C ARG A 747 -24.91 22.80 -20.15
N PHE A 748 -25.05 21.55 -20.57
CA PHE A 748 -24.34 20.44 -19.94
C PHE A 748 -22.84 20.54 -20.13
N LEU A 749 -22.38 20.80 -21.36
CA LEU A 749 -20.96 21.01 -21.66
C LEU A 749 -20.38 22.21 -20.90
N ALA A 750 -21.19 23.26 -20.68
CA ALA A 750 -20.84 24.42 -19.88
C ALA A 750 -20.99 24.22 -18.35
N ARG A 751 -21.43 23.04 -17.89
CA ARG A 751 -21.74 22.72 -16.48
C ARG A 751 -22.79 23.65 -15.84
N ARG A 752 -23.81 24.03 -16.61
CA ARG A 752 -24.92 24.93 -16.24
C ARG A 752 -26.30 24.30 -16.51
N SER A 753 -26.42 22.99 -16.35
CA SER A 753 -27.69 22.27 -16.52
C SER A 753 -28.75 22.78 -15.55
N LEU A 754 -30.01 22.82 -16.00
CA LEU A 754 -31.14 23.17 -15.15
C LEU A 754 -31.40 22.05 -14.11
N PRO A 755 -31.93 22.40 -12.92
CA PRO A 755 -32.17 21.42 -11.86
C PRO A 755 -33.13 20.31 -12.30
N LEU A 756 -32.82 19.09 -11.86
CA LEU A 756 -33.68 17.92 -12.01
C LEU A 756 -34.70 17.85 -10.88
N PRO A 757 -35.93 17.34 -11.12
CA PRO A 757 -36.93 17.17 -10.07
C PRO A 757 -36.40 16.28 -8.96
N LEU A 758 -36.77 16.52 -7.70
CA LEU A 758 -36.40 15.67 -6.57
C LEU A 758 -36.98 14.26 -6.73
N ARG A 759 -36.26 13.24 -6.22
CA ARG A 759 -36.81 11.88 -6.11
C ARG A 759 -37.95 11.90 -5.10
N ARG A 760 -38.91 11.00 -5.25
CA ARG A 760 -40.02 10.84 -4.31
C ARG A 760 -39.57 10.72 -2.85
N ASP A 761 -38.52 9.94 -2.59
CA ASP A 761 -37.94 9.74 -1.25
C ASP A 761 -37.27 10.99 -0.67
N ASP A 762 -36.89 11.95 -1.52
CA ASP A 762 -36.15 13.16 -1.13
C ASP A 762 -37.10 14.37 -0.89
N LEU A 763 -38.43 14.16 -0.90
CA LEU A 763 -39.46 15.20 -0.72
C LEU A 763 -39.82 15.49 0.75
N GLY A 764 -39.22 14.75 1.69
CA GLY A 764 -39.46 14.86 3.13
C GLY A 764 -38.61 15.90 3.85
#